data_AF-A0A662QWT6-F1
#
_entry.id   AF-A0A662QWT6-F1
#
_cell.length_a   1.000
_cell.length_b   1.000
_cell.length_c   1.000
_cell.angle_alpha   90.00
_cell.angle_beta   90.00
_cell.angle_gamma   90.00
#
_symmetry.space_group_name_H-M   'P 1'
#
loop_
_entity.id
_entity.type
_entity.pdbx_description
1 polymer ?
#
loop_
_entity_poly.entity_id
_entity_poly.type
_entity_poly.pdbx_seq_one_letter_code
_entity_poly.pdbx_strand_id
1 'polypeptide(L)'
;MKNGKVKNTGFNAEKTKKVFSFLRDTSGHLKNLWFGLAVSFMIIILTGISFGISNPSAAYCTEMGYNYEVTTGSDGSQDGVCVISDNAKFNAWDFLNGKTGQEFSYCAKHGYDIKTIKTGNSYSSEYAICIPKKNKVDFTKISSGFLNKNNMVPMIEMMGLDEKISYAFKPDLANAKKVKDKSFGASSLVVGNGNIHSYYDWRNYNNENWMTPVKDQASCGSCWAFSAVGAVEAKYNIDQNNSQLNPDLSEQYLVSDCCAYCGDCDGGNQIVALDYIKEDGISDEFCFPYNKSNSNCNGKCSDWNARLWDLSGSNYTVYYSDFSNDELKNWISYYGPLPIAIDMDNGDDWDGDIYRCNEEGDLNHAVVLTGYNDTGNDTTSYWIVKNSWGSSWNGDGYFKIGFNECNVTDYFNYVDAVNPPNLNPIIVLNSPSNDHTENSNRTIFNFTVYNHISENSTCNLVINGTVENSTNAINATSTIMSHELSDGTYSWNVECWENRIGVANSSETRSLNVDITVFYISGCRELNKTGAAYYLTADILDSSAEICMDVTANNITLDCRNHKIAGISLEPSYAVRISRGSSTNTTSLIKNCIVTDWDRGVYLRRSGLNKILNITALSNNYGIYLSQANVNTIKNSTIVNNLEYGIYLYQSGAQVPNLIYNNYFDNTNNAWDNGNNDWNITNQTETNIIGGPYIGGNYFSDFNTPDSNGDGFVDYPHNISGGSNTDYLPLAIPEVPTIFLSIGLMFLSLAVGRNKINI
;
A
#
# COMPACT_ATOMS: atom_id res chain seq x y z
N MET A 1 -39.58 -40.86 13.21
CA MET A 1 -41.03 -41.08 13.01
C MET A 1 -41.80 -39.99 13.77
N LYS A 2 -42.88 -39.42 13.20
CA LYS A 2 -43.84 -38.46 13.81
C LYS A 2 -43.23 -37.09 14.24
N ASN A 3 -44.01 -36.03 14.51
CA ASN A 3 -45.03 -35.27 13.72
C ASN A 3 -45.72 -34.24 14.66
N GLY A 4 -46.00 -33.01 14.18
CA GLY A 4 -46.70 -31.93 14.92
C GLY A 4 -45.83 -30.66 15.07
N LYS A 5 -46.17 -29.42 14.64
CA LYS A 5 -47.44 -28.78 14.17
C LYS A 5 -48.52 -28.70 15.27
N VAL A 6 -49.21 -27.57 15.57
CA VAL A 6 -49.51 -26.31 14.83
C VAL A 6 -49.53 -25.04 15.75
N LYS A 7 -49.52 -23.84 15.14
CA LYS A 7 -49.63 -22.46 15.68
C LYS A 7 -50.92 -22.14 16.49
N ASN A 8 -50.80 -21.23 17.47
CA ASN A 8 -51.53 -19.93 17.63
C ASN A 8 -51.05 -19.22 18.93
N THR A 9 -51.22 -17.93 19.21
CA THR A 9 -52.03 -16.82 18.65
C THR A 9 -51.15 -15.58 18.28
N GLY A 10 -51.74 -14.43 17.89
CA GLY A 10 -50.96 -13.20 17.62
C GLY A 10 -51.73 -11.88 17.81
N PHE A 11 -51.00 -10.76 17.70
CA PHE A 11 -51.43 -9.34 17.81
C PHE A 11 -51.98 -8.90 19.19
N ASN A 12 -51.86 -7.64 19.65
CA ASN A 12 -51.46 -6.40 18.96
C ASN A 12 -50.68 -5.42 19.87
N ALA A 13 -50.06 -4.40 19.27
CA ALA A 13 -49.78 -3.05 19.78
C ALA A 13 -49.22 -2.86 21.22
N GLU A 14 -47.90 -2.69 21.33
CA GLU A 14 -47.26 -1.38 21.67
C GLU A 14 -45.72 -1.49 21.75
N LYS A 15 -45.00 -1.06 20.69
CA LYS A 15 -43.66 -0.40 20.76
C LYS A 15 -43.02 -0.01 19.42
N THR A 16 -43.66 -0.27 18.27
CA THR A 16 -43.18 0.17 16.93
C THR A 16 -43.37 1.68 16.69
N LYS A 17 -42.92 2.53 17.63
CA LYS A 17 -42.96 4.01 17.58
C LYS A 17 -41.69 4.65 18.16
N LYS A 18 -40.50 4.23 17.69
CA LYS A 18 -39.26 5.01 17.87
C LYS A 18 -38.17 4.81 16.80
N VAL A 19 -38.56 4.39 15.59
CA VAL A 19 -37.69 4.35 14.38
C VAL A 19 -38.24 5.25 13.26
N PHE A 20 -39.41 5.88 13.46
CA PHE A 20 -40.11 6.72 12.47
C PHE A 20 -39.99 8.23 12.78
N SER A 21 -38.78 8.71 13.05
CA SER A 21 -38.53 10.13 13.33
C SER A 21 -37.19 10.68 12.82
N PHE A 22 -36.64 10.12 11.73
CA PHE A 22 -35.49 10.71 11.01
C PHE A 22 -35.61 10.64 9.47
N LEU A 23 -36.80 10.34 8.94
CA LEU A 23 -37.11 10.39 7.51
C LEU A 23 -38.36 11.26 7.24
N ARG A 24 -38.39 12.47 7.81
CA ARG A 24 -39.45 13.45 7.52
C ARG A 24 -39.04 14.92 7.68
N ASP A 25 -37.86 15.29 7.17
CA ASP A 25 -37.59 16.68 6.77
C ASP A 25 -36.61 16.75 5.60
N THR A 26 -37.15 16.72 4.37
CA THR A 26 -36.48 17.09 3.11
C THR A 26 -37.47 17.16 1.93
N SER A 27 -38.76 17.38 2.19
CA SER A 27 -39.84 17.40 1.18
C SER A 27 -39.87 18.68 0.31
N GLY A 28 -38.70 19.19 -0.08
CA GLY A 28 -38.53 20.45 -0.81
C GLY A 28 -38.05 20.31 -2.27
N HIS A 29 -37.22 19.31 -2.60
CA HIS A 29 -36.54 19.26 -3.92
C HIS A 29 -37.06 18.21 -4.92
N LEU A 30 -37.80 17.19 -4.49
CA LEU A 30 -38.22 16.07 -5.36
C LEU A 30 -39.47 16.31 -6.22
N LYS A 31 -40.05 17.52 -6.22
CA LYS A 31 -41.20 17.87 -7.08
C LYS A 31 -40.87 18.62 -8.37
N ASN A 32 -39.66 19.19 -8.51
CA ASN A 32 -39.28 19.91 -9.73
C ASN A 32 -38.62 19.02 -10.80
N LEU A 33 -38.07 17.85 -10.43
CA LEU A 33 -37.44 16.94 -11.39
C LEU A 33 -38.43 16.29 -12.38
N TRP A 34 -39.63 15.94 -11.90
CA TRP A 34 -40.66 15.29 -12.71
C TRP A 34 -41.39 16.23 -13.68
N PHE A 35 -41.28 17.55 -13.52
CA PHE A 35 -41.76 18.52 -14.52
C PHE A 35 -40.67 18.93 -15.52
N GLY A 36 -39.39 18.85 -15.14
CA GLY A 36 -38.27 19.06 -16.07
C GLY A 36 -38.12 17.95 -17.10
N LEU A 37 -38.15 16.68 -16.66
CA LEU A 37 -37.99 15.51 -17.54
C LEU A 37 -39.06 15.40 -18.64
N ALA A 38 -40.29 15.86 -18.36
CA ALA A 38 -41.37 15.89 -19.35
C ALA A 38 -41.16 16.95 -20.47
N VAL A 39 -40.41 18.03 -20.19
CA VAL A 39 -40.18 19.11 -21.17
C VAL A 39 -38.93 18.85 -22.00
N SER A 40 -37.85 18.33 -21.40
CA SER A 40 -36.64 17.96 -22.15
C SER A 40 -36.91 16.89 -23.21
N PHE A 41 -37.78 15.92 -22.93
CA PHE A 41 -38.16 14.88 -23.89
C PHE A 41 -38.98 15.41 -25.09
N MET A 42 -39.57 16.60 -24.97
CA MET A 42 -40.36 17.23 -26.05
C MET A 42 -39.53 18.17 -26.95
N ILE A 43 -38.32 18.56 -26.51
CA ILE A 43 -37.41 19.40 -27.30
C ILE A 43 -36.48 18.57 -28.20
N ILE A 44 -36.09 17.36 -27.78
CA ILE A 44 -35.23 16.45 -28.56
C ILE A 44 -35.88 16.06 -29.91
N ILE A 45 -37.22 16.08 -30.00
CA ILE A 45 -37.98 15.80 -31.23
C ILE A 45 -37.83 16.93 -32.29
N LEU A 46 -37.27 18.09 -31.93
CA LEU A 46 -37.05 19.23 -32.85
C LEU A 46 -35.57 19.46 -33.23
N THR A 47 -34.64 18.67 -32.70
CA THR A 47 -33.22 18.67 -33.11
C THR A 47 -32.81 17.25 -33.50
N GLY A 48 -33.09 16.88 -34.76
CA GLY A 48 -33.00 15.50 -35.25
C GLY A 48 -31.59 14.92 -35.29
N ILE A 49 -31.10 14.40 -34.17
CA ILE A 49 -29.94 13.50 -34.09
C ILE A 49 -30.47 12.09 -33.87
N SER A 50 -30.45 11.29 -34.94
CA SER A 50 -30.80 9.87 -34.90
C SER A 50 -29.55 9.04 -34.63
N PHE A 51 -29.59 8.16 -33.63
CA PHE A 51 -28.64 7.05 -33.52
C PHE A 51 -29.04 5.96 -34.54
N GLY A 52 -28.69 6.21 -35.81
CA GLY A 52 -29.03 5.34 -36.93
C GLY A 52 -27.94 4.31 -37.21
N ILE A 53 -28.31 3.03 -37.28
CA ILE A 53 -27.50 1.99 -37.92
C ILE A 53 -27.46 2.31 -39.43
N SER A 54 -26.27 2.35 -40.02
CA SER A 54 -26.06 2.68 -41.43
C SER A 54 -26.79 1.71 -42.36
N ASN A 55 -27.70 2.22 -43.20
CA ASN A 55 -28.46 1.40 -44.15
C ASN A 55 -27.52 0.77 -45.22
N PRO A 56 -27.39 -0.57 -45.29
CA PRO A 56 -26.49 -1.25 -46.23
C PRO A 56 -26.71 -0.88 -47.70
N SER A 57 -27.97 -0.69 -48.11
CA SER A 57 -28.29 -0.33 -49.50
C SER A 57 -27.84 1.09 -49.86
N ALA A 58 -27.84 2.00 -48.90
CA ALA A 58 -27.38 3.38 -49.08
C ALA A 58 -25.85 3.47 -49.14
N ALA A 59 -25.16 2.68 -48.29
CA ALA A 59 -23.70 2.55 -48.30
C ALA A 59 -23.20 2.02 -49.65
N TYR A 60 -23.80 0.92 -50.16
CA TYR A 60 -23.45 0.36 -51.47
C TYR A 60 -23.63 1.34 -52.63
N CYS A 61 -24.73 2.09 -52.66
CA CYS A 61 -24.95 3.12 -53.69
C CYS A 61 -23.86 4.20 -53.67
N THR A 62 -23.57 4.74 -52.49
CA THR A 62 -22.59 5.83 -52.31
C THR A 62 -21.17 5.36 -52.66
N GLU A 63 -20.76 4.20 -52.15
CA GLU A 63 -19.45 3.58 -52.43
C GLU A 63 -19.25 3.28 -53.92
N MET A 64 -20.32 2.92 -54.63
CA MET A 64 -20.27 2.71 -56.08
C MET A 64 -20.16 4.01 -56.91
N GLY A 65 -20.15 5.17 -56.26
CA GLY A 65 -20.10 6.49 -56.89
C GLY A 65 -21.46 6.98 -57.40
N TYR A 66 -22.56 6.51 -56.80
CA TYR A 66 -23.93 6.81 -57.23
C TYR A 66 -24.70 7.56 -56.14
N ASN A 67 -25.61 8.44 -56.57
CA ASN A 67 -26.43 9.21 -55.64
C ASN A 67 -27.50 8.29 -55.01
N TYR A 68 -27.71 8.41 -53.71
CA TYR A 68 -28.80 7.74 -53.00
C TYR A 68 -29.92 8.74 -52.70
N GLU A 69 -31.10 8.52 -53.28
CA GLU A 69 -32.32 9.31 -53.03
C GLU A 69 -33.28 8.50 -52.15
N VAL A 70 -33.95 9.14 -51.19
CA VAL A 70 -35.10 8.52 -50.48
C VAL A 70 -36.38 9.04 -51.12
N THR A 71 -37.14 8.12 -51.71
CA THR A 71 -38.47 8.40 -52.25
C THR A 71 -39.53 8.07 -51.20
N THR A 72 -40.60 8.87 -51.11
CA THR A 72 -41.71 8.62 -50.17
C THR A 72 -42.96 8.26 -50.96
N GLY A 73 -43.57 7.11 -50.63
CA GLY A 73 -44.81 6.63 -51.22
C GLY A 73 -46.03 7.45 -50.79
N SER A 74 -47.14 7.32 -51.53
CA SER A 74 -48.41 8.01 -51.22
C SER A 74 -49.11 7.51 -49.95
N ASP A 75 -48.61 6.43 -49.35
CA ASP A 75 -48.98 5.87 -48.06
C ASP A 75 -48.03 6.27 -46.90
N GLY A 76 -46.95 7.00 -47.20
CA GLY A 76 -45.90 7.39 -46.24
C GLY A 76 -44.76 6.38 -46.09
N SER A 77 -44.73 5.29 -46.86
CA SER A 77 -43.56 4.41 -46.97
C SER A 77 -42.34 5.16 -47.50
N GLN A 78 -41.12 4.71 -47.16
CA GLN A 78 -39.87 5.31 -47.65
C GLN A 78 -38.97 4.26 -48.30
N ASP A 79 -38.73 4.41 -49.60
CA ASP A 79 -37.91 3.53 -50.43
C ASP A 79 -36.63 4.23 -50.89
N GLY A 80 -35.49 3.54 -50.70
CA GLY A 80 -34.19 3.98 -51.16
C GLY A 80 -33.96 3.70 -52.65
N VAL A 81 -33.46 4.70 -53.38
CA VAL A 81 -33.23 4.64 -54.82
C VAL A 81 -31.79 5.00 -55.15
N CYS A 82 -31.11 4.10 -55.84
CA CYS A 82 -29.79 4.29 -56.42
C CYS A 82 -29.92 5.04 -57.76
N VAL A 83 -29.30 6.21 -57.88
CA VAL A 83 -29.33 7.07 -59.07
C VAL A 83 -27.96 7.11 -59.72
N ILE A 84 -27.88 6.46 -60.88
CA ILE A 84 -26.66 6.29 -61.68
C ILE A 84 -26.60 7.34 -62.79
N SER A 85 -27.76 7.69 -63.35
CA SER A 85 -27.99 8.86 -64.21
C SER A 85 -29.49 9.17 -64.28
N ASP A 86 -29.89 10.26 -64.95
CA ASP A 86 -31.31 10.63 -65.10
C ASP A 86 -32.19 9.51 -65.68
N ASN A 87 -31.61 8.65 -66.53
CA ASN A 87 -32.29 7.51 -67.17
C ASN A 87 -31.98 6.15 -66.51
N ALA A 88 -31.21 6.12 -65.41
CA ALA A 88 -30.82 4.90 -64.71
C ALA A 88 -31.00 5.06 -63.20
N LYS A 89 -32.21 4.74 -62.72
CA LYS A 89 -32.60 4.73 -61.30
C LYS A 89 -33.10 3.33 -60.92
N PHE A 90 -32.62 2.79 -59.80
CA PHE A 90 -32.93 1.44 -59.32
C PHE A 90 -33.28 1.44 -57.83
N ASN A 91 -34.18 0.56 -57.37
CA ASN A 91 -34.37 0.36 -55.92
C ASN A 91 -33.06 -0.13 -55.29
N ALA A 92 -32.60 0.52 -54.22
CA ALA A 92 -31.26 0.31 -53.69
C ALA A 92 -31.05 -1.11 -53.11
N TRP A 93 -32.10 -1.74 -52.56
CA TRP A 93 -32.02 -3.12 -52.05
C TRP A 93 -32.01 -4.15 -53.18
N ASP A 94 -32.80 -3.96 -54.23
CA ASP A 94 -32.75 -4.85 -55.41
C ASP A 94 -31.46 -4.66 -56.23
N PHE A 95 -30.87 -3.45 -56.21
CA PHE A 95 -29.56 -3.16 -56.79
C PHE A 95 -28.43 -3.84 -55.98
N LEU A 96 -28.44 -3.72 -54.64
CA LEU A 96 -27.52 -4.43 -53.74
C LEU A 96 -27.61 -5.96 -53.89
N ASN A 97 -28.83 -6.48 -54.03
CA ASN A 97 -29.07 -7.91 -54.18
C ASN A 97 -28.89 -8.42 -55.62
N GLY A 98 -28.38 -7.58 -56.54
CA GLY A 98 -28.00 -7.97 -57.90
C GLY A 98 -29.18 -8.33 -58.82
N LYS A 99 -30.39 -7.86 -58.50
CA LYS A 99 -31.63 -8.12 -59.24
C LYS A 99 -31.91 -7.09 -60.33
N THR A 100 -31.39 -5.88 -60.19
CA THR A 100 -31.50 -4.79 -61.16
C THR A 100 -30.15 -4.10 -61.37
N GLY A 101 -29.94 -3.45 -62.51
CA GLY A 101 -28.73 -2.69 -62.83
C GLY A 101 -27.43 -3.51 -62.81
N GLN A 102 -27.50 -4.81 -63.12
CA GLN A 102 -26.38 -5.75 -63.05
C GLN A 102 -25.13 -5.26 -63.78
N GLU A 103 -25.30 -4.58 -64.92
CA GLU A 103 -24.25 -3.97 -65.74
C GLU A 103 -23.50 -2.82 -65.05
N PHE A 104 -24.12 -2.19 -64.05
CA PHE A 104 -23.52 -1.14 -63.21
C PHE A 104 -22.99 -1.65 -61.87
N SER A 105 -23.22 -2.94 -61.54
CA SER A 105 -22.80 -3.55 -60.27
C SER A 105 -21.27 -3.61 -60.09
N TYR A 106 -20.83 -3.81 -58.86
CA TYR A 106 -19.40 -3.95 -58.55
C TYR A 106 -18.77 -5.12 -59.33
N CYS A 107 -19.45 -6.26 -59.38
CA CYS A 107 -19.02 -7.42 -60.15
C CYS A 107 -18.80 -7.08 -61.63
N ALA A 108 -19.74 -6.37 -62.26
CA ALA A 108 -19.64 -5.99 -63.67
C ALA A 108 -18.48 -5.01 -63.94
N LYS A 109 -18.33 -3.96 -63.11
CA LYS A 109 -17.19 -3.00 -63.20
C LYS A 109 -15.84 -3.71 -63.16
N HIS A 110 -15.70 -4.76 -62.34
CA HIS A 110 -14.46 -5.52 -62.18
C HIS A 110 -14.34 -6.73 -63.11
N GLY A 111 -15.26 -6.90 -64.06
CA GLY A 111 -15.16 -7.92 -65.12
C GLY A 111 -15.64 -9.31 -64.72
N TYR A 112 -16.39 -9.45 -63.63
CA TYR A 112 -17.08 -10.67 -63.22
C TYR A 112 -18.49 -10.72 -63.85
N ASP A 113 -19.17 -11.85 -63.73
CA ASP A 113 -20.64 -11.93 -63.80
C ASP A 113 -21.24 -11.80 -62.38
N ILE A 114 -22.54 -11.56 -62.28
CA ILE A 114 -23.27 -11.41 -61.01
C ILE A 114 -24.43 -12.40 -60.92
N LYS A 115 -24.72 -12.91 -59.72
CA LYS A 115 -25.86 -13.82 -59.46
C LYS A 115 -26.42 -13.63 -58.06
N THR A 116 -27.74 -13.53 -57.93
CA THR A 116 -28.45 -13.55 -56.64
C THR A 116 -28.58 -14.98 -56.11
N ILE A 117 -28.40 -15.17 -54.80
CA ILE A 117 -28.58 -16.43 -54.07
C ILE A 117 -29.61 -16.25 -52.96
N LYS A 118 -30.40 -17.30 -52.67
CA LYS A 118 -31.38 -17.36 -51.59
C LYS A 118 -30.95 -18.36 -50.50
N THR A 119 -29.99 -17.96 -49.66
CA THR A 119 -29.52 -18.76 -48.50
C THR A 119 -29.43 -17.96 -47.20
N GLY A 120 -29.53 -16.63 -47.26
CA GLY A 120 -29.62 -15.75 -46.09
C GLY A 120 -28.29 -15.41 -45.40
N ASN A 121 -28.23 -14.20 -44.84
CA ASN A 121 -27.34 -13.80 -43.75
C ASN A 121 -28.10 -12.88 -42.78
N SER A 122 -27.44 -12.33 -41.76
CA SER A 122 -28.07 -11.49 -40.73
C SER A 122 -28.76 -10.21 -41.22
N TYR A 123 -28.60 -9.82 -42.49
CA TYR A 123 -29.07 -8.55 -43.04
C TYR A 123 -30.00 -8.68 -44.26
N SER A 124 -30.02 -9.84 -44.94
CA SER A 124 -30.95 -10.10 -46.06
C SER A 124 -31.19 -11.59 -46.27
N SER A 125 -32.39 -11.97 -46.71
CA SER A 125 -32.74 -13.34 -47.13
C SER A 125 -32.18 -13.72 -48.51
N GLU A 126 -31.79 -12.72 -49.31
CA GLU A 126 -31.26 -12.87 -50.67
C GLU A 126 -30.08 -11.93 -50.85
N TYR A 127 -28.97 -12.37 -51.47
CA TYR A 127 -27.77 -11.53 -51.66
C TYR A 127 -27.07 -11.83 -52.99
N ALA A 128 -26.26 -10.88 -53.47
CA ALA A 128 -25.48 -11.04 -54.70
C ALA A 128 -24.10 -11.67 -54.44
N ILE A 129 -23.66 -12.53 -55.37
CA ILE A 129 -22.27 -12.98 -55.50
C ILE A 129 -21.66 -12.51 -56.82
N CYS A 130 -20.35 -12.37 -56.86
CA CYS A 130 -19.60 -12.26 -58.13
C CYS A 130 -19.14 -13.66 -58.59
N ILE A 131 -19.13 -13.88 -59.90
CA ILE A 131 -18.74 -15.15 -60.55
C ILE A 131 -17.62 -14.87 -61.57
N PRO A 132 -16.50 -15.62 -61.56
CA PRO A 132 -15.45 -15.48 -62.56
C PRO A 132 -15.94 -15.84 -63.97
N LYS A 133 -15.74 -14.93 -64.93
CA LYS A 133 -15.98 -15.21 -66.36
C LYS A 133 -15.01 -16.30 -66.83
N LYS A 134 -15.51 -17.28 -67.58
CA LYS A 134 -14.67 -18.35 -68.16
C LYS A 134 -13.45 -17.74 -68.87
N ASN A 135 -12.27 -18.23 -68.51
CA ASN A 135 -10.93 -17.77 -68.93
C ASN A 135 -10.33 -16.59 -68.13
N LYS A 136 -10.94 -16.15 -67.02
CA LYS A 136 -10.26 -15.39 -65.95
C LYS A 136 -10.39 -16.11 -64.60
N VAL A 137 -9.42 -16.97 -64.28
CA VAL A 137 -9.19 -17.48 -62.92
C VAL A 137 -7.88 -16.87 -62.44
N ASP A 138 -7.94 -16.05 -61.39
CA ASP A 138 -6.76 -15.45 -60.77
C ASP A 138 -6.33 -16.30 -59.58
N PHE A 139 -5.19 -16.98 -59.73
CA PHE A 139 -4.68 -17.91 -58.73
C PHE A 139 -4.06 -17.20 -57.51
N THR A 140 -3.85 -15.88 -57.57
CA THR A 140 -3.31 -15.10 -56.44
C THR A 140 -4.29 -14.95 -55.28
N LYS A 141 -5.60 -15.16 -55.52
CA LYS A 141 -6.67 -15.10 -54.50
C LYS A 141 -7.12 -16.46 -53.97
N ILE A 142 -6.34 -17.53 -54.21
CA ILE A 142 -6.64 -18.88 -53.73
C ILE A 142 -5.99 -19.15 -52.36
N SER A 143 -4.95 -18.40 -51.98
CA SER A 143 -4.21 -18.59 -50.71
C SER A 143 -4.80 -17.82 -49.52
N SER A 144 -6.09 -17.49 -49.55
CA SER A 144 -6.84 -16.96 -48.41
C SER A 144 -8.25 -17.57 -48.44
N GLY A 145 -8.83 -17.85 -47.26
CA GLY A 145 -9.99 -18.73 -47.08
C GLY A 145 -11.34 -18.27 -47.67
N PHE A 146 -11.36 -17.27 -48.54
CA PHE A 146 -12.56 -16.59 -49.05
C PHE A 146 -13.29 -17.34 -50.19
N LEU A 147 -12.81 -18.52 -50.60
CA LEU A 147 -13.44 -19.36 -51.63
C LEU A 147 -14.08 -20.59 -50.98
N ASN A 148 -15.42 -20.65 -50.97
CA ASN A 148 -16.08 -21.95 -50.79
C ASN A 148 -15.78 -22.87 -51.99
N LYS A 149 -16.03 -24.17 -51.84
CA LYS A 149 -15.69 -25.24 -52.81
C LYS A 149 -16.22 -25.05 -54.26
N ASN A 150 -17.04 -24.03 -54.53
CA ASN A 150 -17.58 -23.69 -55.86
C ASN A 150 -17.03 -22.38 -56.48
N ASN A 151 -16.00 -21.75 -55.89
CA ASN A 151 -15.39 -20.48 -56.37
C ASN A 151 -16.40 -19.32 -56.45
N MET A 152 -17.19 -19.12 -55.40
CA MET A 152 -18.26 -18.13 -55.31
C MET A 152 -18.06 -17.23 -54.09
N VAL A 153 -18.01 -15.90 -54.29
CA VAL A 153 -17.77 -14.92 -53.21
C VAL A 153 -18.90 -13.86 -53.18
N PRO A 154 -19.48 -13.54 -52.01
CA PRO A 154 -20.43 -12.45 -51.82
C PRO A 154 -19.90 -11.10 -52.30
N MET A 155 -20.76 -10.34 -52.99
CA MET A 155 -20.39 -9.03 -53.55
C MET A 155 -20.06 -8.01 -52.44
N ILE A 156 -20.71 -8.12 -51.28
CA ILE A 156 -20.49 -7.27 -50.10
C ILE A 156 -19.07 -7.47 -49.55
N GLU A 157 -18.65 -8.72 -49.36
CA GLU A 157 -17.31 -9.10 -48.88
C GLU A 157 -16.22 -8.74 -49.90
N MET A 158 -16.49 -8.91 -51.20
CA MET A 158 -15.58 -8.43 -52.25
C MET A 158 -15.40 -6.90 -52.29
N MET A 159 -16.25 -6.14 -51.60
CA MET A 159 -16.20 -4.68 -51.50
C MET A 159 -15.70 -4.16 -50.15
N GLY A 160 -15.54 -5.02 -49.14
CA GLY A 160 -15.37 -4.57 -47.75
C GLY A 160 -16.57 -3.74 -47.27
N LEU A 161 -17.79 -4.06 -47.71
CA LEU A 161 -18.98 -3.30 -47.29
C LEU A 161 -19.43 -3.68 -45.87
N ASP A 162 -19.15 -4.90 -45.44
CA ASP A 162 -19.13 -5.28 -44.02
C ASP A 162 -18.20 -4.37 -43.21
N GLU A 163 -16.99 -4.11 -43.73
CA GLU A 163 -15.94 -3.25 -43.14
C GLU A 163 -16.24 -1.74 -43.19
N LYS A 164 -17.35 -1.34 -43.83
CA LYS A 164 -17.79 0.06 -43.97
C LYS A 164 -19.17 0.34 -43.37
N ILE A 165 -20.02 -0.68 -43.26
CA ILE A 165 -21.23 -0.64 -42.44
C ILE A 165 -20.84 -0.78 -40.95
N SER A 166 -19.84 -1.59 -40.65
CA SER A 166 -19.07 -1.57 -39.39
C SER A 166 -17.81 -0.71 -39.59
N TYR A 167 -17.92 0.61 -39.44
CA TYR A 167 -16.79 1.54 -39.62
C TYR A 167 -15.84 1.57 -38.39
N ALA A 168 -15.37 0.39 -37.99
CA ALA A 168 -14.26 0.16 -37.05
C ALA A 168 -13.75 -1.29 -37.18
N PHE A 169 -12.45 -1.47 -36.96
CA PHE A 169 -11.74 -2.75 -36.71
C PHE A 169 -11.84 -3.87 -37.76
N LYS A 170 -10.90 -3.83 -38.71
CA LYS A 170 -9.96 -4.96 -38.91
C LYS A 170 -8.53 -4.39 -39.03
N PRO A 171 -7.55 -4.86 -38.23
CA PRO A 171 -6.13 -4.59 -38.46
C PRO A 171 -5.65 -5.16 -39.80
N ASP A 172 -4.55 -4.59 -40.31
CA ASP A 172 -4.15 -4.75 -41.71
C ASP A 172 -3.36 -6.06 -41.99
N LEU A 173 -4.11 -7.15 -42.18
CA LEU A 173 -3.60 -8.45 -42.63
C LEU A 173 -2.88 -8.42 -43.99
N ALA A 174 -2.92 -7.31 -44.75
CA ALA A 174 -2.11 -7.14 -45.97
C ALA A 174 -0.71 -6.55 -45.70
N ASN A 175 -0.46 -5.94 -44.54
CA ASN A 175 0.85 -5.42 -44.14
C ASN A 175 1.74 -6.44 -43.40
N ALA A 176 1.24 -7.66 -43.16
CA ALA A 176 2.06 -8.81 -42.77
C ALA A 176 3.11 -9.13 -43.87
N LYS A 177 4.31 -8.53 -43.75
CA LYS A 177 5.41 -8.72 -44.70
C LYS A 177 5.79 -10.20 -44.76
N LYS A 178 5.55 -10.84 -45.91
CA LYS A 178 6.12 -12.16 -46.23
C LYS A 178 7.64 -12.07 -46.20
N VAL A 179 8.26 -12.53 -45.11
CA VAL A 179 9.72 -12.59 -44.97
C VAL A 179 10.25 -13.79 -45.77
N LYS A 180 10.23 -13.64 -47.11
CA LYS A 180 11.02 -14.45 -48.05
C LYS A 180 12.13 -13.64 -48.75
N ASP A 181 12.01 -12.31 -48.77
CA ASP A 181 13.00 -11.38 -49.36
C ASP A 181 13.83 -10.58 -48.33
N LYS A 182 13.82 -11.02 -47.07
CA LYS A 182 15.03 -10.94 -46.25
C LYS A 182 15.47 -12.37 -45.95
N SER A 183 16.62 -12.75 -46.48
CA SER A 183 17.45 -13.73 -45.81
C SER A 183 17.65 -13.30 -44.37
N PHE A 184 17.55 -14.23 -43.41
CA PHE A 184 18.18 -14.05 -42.11
C PHE A 184 19.64 -13.59 -42.28
N GLY A 185 20.15 -12.86 -41.30
CA GLY A 185 21.55 -12.46 -41.24
C GLY A 185 22.50 -13.63 -40.98
N ALA A 186 22.57 -14.59 -41.90
CA ALA A 186 23.58 -15.67 -41.98
C ALA A 186 25.00 -15.13 -42.30
N SER A 187 25.25 -13.89 -41.89
CA SER A 187 26.47 -13.10 -42.02
C SER A 187 26.63 -12.15 -40.81
N SER A 188 25.97 -12.42 -39.67
CA SER A 188 26.45 -11.98 -38.35
C SER A 188 25.87 -12.75 -37.14
N LEU A 189 24.94 -13.70 -37.32
CA LEU A 189 24.73 -14.75 -36.31
C LEU A 189 25.94 -15.71 -36.31
N VAL A 190 27.06 -15.22 -35.80
CA VAL A 190 28.14 -16.07 -35.26
C VAL A 190 27.66 -16.55 -33.89
N VAL A 191 26.67 -17.44 -33.90
CA VAL A 191 26.47 -18.37 -32.78
C VAL A 191 27.78 -19.16 -32.73
N GLY A 192 28.61 -18.87 -31.72
CA GLY A 192 30.02 -19.24 -31.66
C GLY A 192 30.26 -20.73 -31.37
N ASN A 193 29.64 -21.61 -32.14
CA ASN A 193 29.67 -23.06 -31.98
C ASN A 193 29.28 -23.53 -30.55
N GLY A 194 28.44 -22.74 -29.88
CA GLY A 194 27.85 -23.07 -28.59
C GLY A 194 26.70 -24.04 -28.78
N ASN A 195 26.76 -25.19 -28.11
CA ASN A 195 25.67 -26.17 -28.13
C ASN A 195 24.39 -25.51 -27.62
N ILE A 196 23.27 -25.72 -28.32
CA ILE A 196 21.94 -25.51 -27.73
C ILE A 196 21.90 -26.37 -26.45
N HIS A 197 21.58 -25.77 -25.31
CA HIS A 197 21.56 -26.49 -24.05
C HIS A 197 20.45 -27.53 -24.07
N SER A 198 20.74 -28.79 -23.77
CA SER A 198 19.73 -29.85 -23.71
C SER A 198 18.73 -29.72 -22.56
N TYR A 199 18.83 -28.67 -21.74
CA TYR A 199 17.82 -28.26 -20.78
C TYR A 199 17.88 -26.74 -20.62
N TYR A 200 16.72 -26.09 -20.60
CA TYR A 200 16.59 -24.66 -20.39
C TYR A 200 15.26 -24.35 -19.69
N ASP A 201 15.26 -23.53 -18.65
CA ASP A 201 14.03 -23.16 -17.93
C ASP A 201 14.21 -21.76 -17.31
N TRP A 202 13.42 -20.79 -17.76
CA TRP A 202 13.43 -19.42 -17.22
C TRP A 202 13.01 -19.36 -15.75
N ARG A 203 12.41 -20.43 -15.20
CA ARG A 203 12.10 -20.57 -13.78
C ARG A 203 13.30 -20.93 -12.91
N ASN A 204 14.43 -21.30 -13.52
CA ASN A 204 15.66 -21.72 -12.85
C ASN A 204 16.92 -21.28 -13.63
N TYR A 205 16.87 -20.15 -14.32
CA TYR A 205 18.00 -19.63 -15.07
C TYR A 205 18.98 -18.94 -14.11
N ASN A 206 20.22 -19.43 -14.06
CA ASN A 206 21.25 -19.06 -13.08
C ASN A 206 20.85 -19.26 -11.60
N ASN A 207 19.96 -20.22 -11.31
CA ASN A 207 19.33 -20.47 -9.99
C ASN A 207 18.29 -19.42 -9.56
N GLU A 208 17.79 -18.61 -10.50
CA GLU A 208 16.75 -17.61 -10.26
C GLU A 208 15.51 -17.88 -11.14
N ASN A 209 14.33 -17.48 -10.64
CA ASN A 209 13.07 -17.55 -11.38
C ASN A 209 12.77 -16.19 -12.02
N TRP A 210 12.77 -16.13 -13.34
CA TRP A 210 12.53 -14.92 -14.12
C TRP A 210 11.05 -14.75 -14.50
N MET A 211 10.19 -15.73 -14.18
CA MET A 211 8.75 -15.66 -14.36
C MET A 211 8.06 -14.99 -13.17
N THR A 212 7.13 -14.07 -13.45
CA THR A 212 6.15 -13.60 -12.46
C THR A 212 5.24 -14.74 -11.97
N PRO A 213 4.52 -14.57 -10.84
CA PRO A 213 3.59 -15.57 -10.32
C PRO A 213 2.54 -16.05 -11.33
N VAL A 214 1.97 -17.24 -11.09
CA VAL A 214 0.88 -17.78 -11.91
C VAL A 214 -0.45 -17.14 -11.51
N LYS A 215 -1.11 -16.49 -12.47
CA LYS A 215 -2.43 -15.86 -12.33
C LYS A 215 -3.57 -16.84 -12.70
N ASP A 216 -4.83 -16.41 -12.53
CA ASP A 216 -6.04 -17.22 -12.73
C ASP A 216 -7.10 -16.47 -13.56
N GLN A 217 -7.32 -16.91 -14.81
CA GLN A 217 -8.36 -16.40 -15.70
C GLN A 217 -9.78 -16.80 -15.27
N ALA A 218 -9.91 -17.83 -14.42
CA ALA A 218 -11.16 -18.48 -14.04
C ALA A 218 -12.03 -18.88 -15.25
N SER A 219 -13.29 -18.45 -15.30
CA SER A 219 -14.28 -18.84 -16.31
C SER A 219 -14.34 -17.93 -17.54
N CYS A 220 -13.39 -17.00 -17.69
CA CYS A 220 -13.29 -16.10 -18.83
C CYS A 220 -12.30 -16.67 -19.86
N GLY A 221 -12.64 -16.65 -21.15
CA GLY A 221 -11.80 -17.12 -22.27
C GLY A 221 -10.59 -16.24 -22.58
N SER A 222 -10.06 -15.49 -21.62
CA SER A 222 -9.00 -14.51 -21.79
C SER A 222 -7.58 -15.05 -21.70
N CYS A 223 -7.37 -16.35 -21.98
CA CYS A 223 -6.04 -16.97 -22.00
C CYS A 223 -5.06 -16.23 -22.92
N TRP A 224 -5.56 -15.70 -24.04
CA TRP A 224 -4.84 -14.82 -24.97
C TRP A 224 -4.23 -13.58 -24.30
N ALA A 225 -4.91 -12.99 -23.32
CA ALA A 225 -4.42 -11.82 -22.57
C ALA A 225 -3.34 -12.23 -21.55
N PHE A 226 -3.58 -13.31 -20.79
CA PHE A 226 -2.60 -13.86 -19.84
C PHE A 226 -1.32 -14.37 -20.51
N SER A 227 -1.44 -14.93 -21.73
CA SER A 227 -0.31 -15.36 -22.56
C SER A 227 0.56 -14.18 -22.99
N ALA A 228 -0.04 -13.10 -23.52
CA ALA A 228 0.69 -11.89 -23.89
C ALA A 228 1.34 -11.21 -22.66
N VAL A 229 0.56 -10.95 -21.62
CA VAL A 229 1.03 -10.25 -20.40
C VAL A 229 2.10 -11.05 -19.67
N GLY A 230 1.92 -12.37 -19.51
CA GLY A 230 2.87 -13.22 -18.80
C GLY A 230 4.26 -13.30 -19.44
N ALA A 231 4.37 -13.06 -20.74
CA ALA A 231 5.65 -12.90 -21.43
C ALA A 231 6.22 -11.48 -21.32
N VAL A 232 5.39 -10.44 -21.42
CA VAL A 232 5.82 -9.03 -21.24
C VAL A 232 6.38 -8.82 -19.83
N GLU A 233 5.71 -9.30 -18.80
CA GLU A 233 6.19 -9.24 -17.42
C GLU A 233 7.55 -9.94 -17.24
N ALA A 234 7.68 -11.18 -17.72
CA ALA A 234 8.94 -11.93 -17.60
C ALA A 234 10.07 -11.34 -18.46
N LYS A 235 9.76 -10.78 -19.63
CA LYS A 235 10.73 -10.08 -20.47
C LYS A 235 11.25 -8.81 -19.78
N TYR A 236 10.39 -8.08 -19.07
CA TYR A 236 10.84 -6.94 -18.28
C TYR A 236 11.82 -7.34 -17.18
N ASN A 237 11.54 -8.43 -16.44
CA ASN A 237 12.47 -8.97 -15.43
C ASN A 237 13.84 -9.30 -16.05
N ILE A 238 13.85 -9.90 -17.25
CA ILE A 238 15.07 -10.19 -18.04
C ILE A 238 15.79 -8.90 -18.47
N ASP A 239 15.06 -7.91 -19.00
CA ASP A 239 15.62 -6.64 -19.49
C ASP A 239 16.22 -5.78 -18.35
N GLN A 240 15.67 -5.86 -17.14
CA GLN A 240 16.25 -5.22 -15.96
C GLN A 240 17.37 -6.06 -15.29
N ASN A 241 17.66 -7.26 -15.79
CA ASN A 241 18.54 -8.24 -15.15
C ASN A 241 18.18 -8.45 -13.66
N ASN A 242 16.89 -8.59 -13.35
CA ASN A 242 16.39 -8.71 -11.97
C ASN A 242 15.17 -9.64 -11.89
N SER A 243 15.40 -10.84 -11.37
CA SER A 243 14.38 -11.87 -11.16
C SER A 243 13.35 -11.55 -10.08
N GLN A 244 13.62 -10.59 -9.18
CA GLN A 244 12.77 -10.30 -8.03
C GLN A 244 11.63 -9.31 -8.34
N LEU A 245 11.53 -8.85 -9.60
CA LEU A 245 10.51 -7.92 -10.04
C LEU A 245 9.18 -8.63 -10.30
N ASN A 246 8.08 -7.88 -10.14
CA ASN A 246 6.72 -8.31 -10.43
C ASN A 246 5.88 -7.10 -10.86
N PRO A 247 5.95 -6.69 -12.15
CA PRO A 247 5.24 -5.51 -12.66
C PRO A 247 3.73 -5.57 -12.46
N ASP A 248 3.15 -6.79 -12.52
CA ASP A 248 1.75 -7.07 -12.20
C ASP A 248 0.79 -6.25 -13.07
N LEU A 249 0.79 -6.56 -14.37
CA LEU A 249 0.03 -5.84 -15.41
C LEU A 249 -1.40 -6.37 -15.52
N SER A 250 -2.34 -5.50 -15.94
CA SER A 250 -3.78 -5.79 -15.97
C SER A 250 -4.20 -6.51 -17.25
N GLU A 251 -4.42 -7.83 -17.18
CA GLU A 251 -5.13 -8.54 -18.26
C GLU A 251 -6.54 -7.98 -18.48
N GLN A 252 -7.17 -7.41 -17.44
CA GLN A 252 -8.50 -6.81 -17.56
C GLN A 252 -8.54 -5.60 -18.49
N TYR A 253 -7.43 -4.86 -18.60
CA TYR A 253 -7.29 -3.75 -19.51
C TYR A 253 -7.52 -4.21 -20.96
N LEU A 254 -6.90 -5.33 -21.34
CA LEU A 254 -7.04 -5.93 -22.67
C LEU A 254 -8.43 -6.54 -22.89
N VAL A 255 -8.98 -7.22 -21.89
CA VAL A 255 -10.31 -7.89 -21.91
C VAL A 255 -11.49 -6.91 -21.84
N SER A 256 -11.21 -5.62 -21.69
CA SER A 256 -12.21 -4.55 -21.60
C SER A 256 -12.36 -3.76 -22.90
N ASP A 257 -13.40 -2.93 -22.97
CA ASP A 257 -13.59 -1.93 -24.04
C ASP A 257 -12.38 -0.98 -24.26
N CYS A 258 -11.34 -1.01 -23.41
CA CYS A 258 -10.09 -0.28 -23.68
C CYS A 258 -9.38 -0.82 -24.93
N CYS A 259 -9.34 -2.14 -25.12
CA CYS A 259 -8.98 -2.76 -26.40
C CYS A 259 -10.18 -3.47 -27.01
N ALA A 260 -11.15 -2.70 -27.52
CA ALA A 260 -12.37 -3.18 -28.17
C ALA A 260 -12.17 -4.03 -29.46
N TYR A 261 -10.92 -4.45 -29.74
CA TYR A 261 -10.53 -5.28 -30.88
C TYR A 261 -9.53 -6.41 -30.54
N CYS A 262 -9.03 -6.52 -29.30
CA CYS A 262 -8.12 -7.60 -28.90
C CYS A 262 -8.85 -8.94 -28.70
N GLY A 263 -10.09 -8.87 -28.21
CA GLY A 263 -10.91 -10.00 -27.77
C GLY A 263 -11.64 -9.67 -26.48
N ASP A 264 -12.32 -10.67 -25.92
CA ASP A 264 -13.04 -10.61 -24.64
C ASP A 264 -13.04 -11.99 -23.95
N CYS A 265 -14.05 -12.30 -23.12
CA CYS A 265 -14.20 -13.61 -22.48
C CYS A 265 -14.76 -14.73 -23.37
N ASP A 266 -15.28 -14.44 -24.57
CA ASP A 266 -15.66 -15.47 -25.56
C ASP A 266 -14.45 -15.87 -26.44
N GLY A 267 -13.39 -15.06 -26.46
CA GLY A 267 -12.10 -15.37 -27.10
C GLY A 267 -11.32 -14.14 -27.54
N GLY A 268 -10.11 -14.34 -28.07
CA GLY A 268 -9.23 -13.26 -28.50
C GLY A 268 -7.88 -13.78 -28.98
N ASN A 269 -6.92 -12.89 -29.19
CA ASN A 269 -5.66 -13.26 -29.83
C ASN A 269 -4.45 -12.56 -29.18
N GLN A 270 -3.44 -13.34 -28.75
CA GLN A 270 -2.26 -12.82 -28.07
C GLN A 270 -1.36 -11.96 -28.98
N ILE A 271 -1.46 -12.09 -30.30
CA ILE A 271 -0.83 -11.16 -31.25
C ILE A 271 -1.46 -9.78 -31.08
N VAL A 272 -2.79 -9.68 -31.24
CA VAL A 272 -3.51 -8.40 -31.18
C VAL A 272 -3.38 -7.73 -29.79
N ALA A 273 -3.23 -8.53 -28.73
CA ALA A 273 -2.83 -8.02 -27.42
C ALA A 273 -1.44 -7.36 -27.44
N LEU A 274 -0.42 -7.97 -28.06
CA LEU A 274 0.91 -7.39 -28.21
C LEU A 274 0.94 -6.20 -29.17
N ASP A 275 0.14 -6.21 -30.25
CA ASP A 275 -0.10 -5.04 -31.11
C ASP A 275 -0.59 -3.85 -30.24
N TYR A 276 -1.62 -4.08 -29.41
CA TYR A 276 -2.20 -3.05 -28.55
C TYR A 276 -1.24 -2.57 -27.45
N ILE A 277 -0.53 -3.47 -26.76
CA ILE A 277 0.49 -3.08 -25.76
C ILE A 277 1.60 -2.25 -26.44
N LYS A 278 1.89 -2.49 -27.72
CA LYS A 278 2.88 -1.69 -28.45
C LYS A 278 2.38 -0.31 -28.89
N GLU A 279 1.13 -0.19 -29.35
CA GLU A 279 0.61 1.05 -29.96
C GLU A 279 -0.11 1.97 -28.96
N ASP A 280 -0.87 1.42 -28.01
CA ASP A 280 -1.66 2.15 -27.00
C ASP A 280 -1.16 1.95 -25.55
N GLY A 281 -0.51 0.80 -25.27
CA GLY A 281 0.05 0.45 -23.96
C GLY A 281 -0.96 -0.16 -22.98
N ILE A 282 -0.45 -0.71 -21.86
CA ILE A 282 -1.22 -1.43 -20.84
C ILE A 282 -0.92 -0.90 -19.43
N SER A 283 -1.95 -0.82 -18.55
CA SER A 283 -1.76 -0.41 -17.15
C SER A 283 -1.53 -1.62 -16.22
N ASP A 284 -1.05 -1.33 -15.01
CA ASP A 284 -0.97 -2.23 -13.86
C ASP A 284 -2.33 -2.81 -13.41
N GLU A 285 -2.33 -4.08 -12.98
CA GLU A 285 -3.46 -4.78 -12.32
C GLU A 285 -3.96 -4.00 -11.10
N PHE A 286 -3.01 -3.44 -10.36
CA PHE A 286 -3.25 -2.52 -9.26
C PHE A 286 -4.11 -1.29 -9.68
N CYS A 287 -4.01 -0.79 -10.91
CA CYS A 287 -4.82 0.32 -11.45
C CYS A 287 -6.20 -0.13 -11.98
N PHE A 288 -6.30 -1.35 -12.51
CA PHE A 288 -7.54 -1.88 -13.08
C PHE A 288 -7.65 -3.40 -12.86
N PRO A 289 -8.16 -3.84 -11.68
CA PRO A 289 -8.09 -5.24 -11.29
C PRO A 289 -8.95 -6.20 -12.11
N TYR A 290 -8.48 -7.44 -12.22
CA TYR A 290 -9.11 -8.52 -12.97
C TYR A 290 -10.42 -9.00 -12.35
N ASN A 291 -11.51 -8.75 -13.09
CA ASN A 291 -12.89 -8.97 -12.68
C ASN A 291 -13.55 -10.19 -13.34
N LYS A 292 -12.83 -10.91 -14.21
CA LYS A 292 -13.24 -12.19 -14.83
C LYS A 292 -14.47 -12.07 -15.73
N SER A 293 -14.69 -10.89 -16.34
CA SER A 293 -15.82 -10.62 -17.23
C SER A 293 -15.53 -9.55 -18.29
N ASN A 294 -16.32 -9.55 -19.37
CA ASN A 294 -16.42 -8.43 -20.31
C ASN A 294 -16.85 -7.19 -19.54
N SER A 295 -16.03 -6.13 -19.57
CA SER A 295 -16.27 -4.91 -18.80
C SER A 295 -15.86 -3.66 -19.56
N ASN A 296 -16.45 -2.53 -19.18
CA ASN A 296 -16.15 -1.26 -19.85
C ASN A 296 -14.89 -0.58 -19.28
N CYS A 297 -14.26 0.23 -20.13
CA CYS A 297 -12.98 0.90 -19.89
C CYS A 297 -12.99 1.99 -18.78
N ASN A 298 -14.11 2.17 -18.04
CA ASN A 298 -14.29 3.25 -17.06
C ASN A 298 -13.83 2.90 -15.63
N GLY A 299 -13.48 1.64 -15.35
CA GLY A 299 -13.10 1.19 -13.99
C GLY A 299 -11.66 1.48 -13.57
N LYS A 300 -10.86 2.14 -14.42
CA LYS A 300 -9.43 2.39 -14.19
C LYS A 300 -9.18 3.44 -13.11
N CYS A 301 -8.02 3.36 -12.46
CA CYS A 301 -7.48 4.40 -11.58
C CYS A 301 -7.36 5.77 -12.28
N SER A 302 -7.37 6.87 -11.52
CA SER A 302 -7.45 8.24 -12.05
C SER A 302 -6.26 8.67 -12.92
N ASP A 303 -5.08 8.11 -12.66
CA ASP A 303 -3.79 8.46 -13.30
C ASP A 303 -3.27 7.36 -14.23
N TRP A 304 -4.14 6.44 -14.68
CA TRP A 304 -3.82 5.31 -15.58
C TRP A 304 -2.91 5.68 -16.76
N ASN A 305 -3.09 6.86 -17.38
CA ASN A 305 -2.32 7.33 -18.53
C ASN A 305 -0.84 7.58 -18.20
N ALA A 306 -0.48 7.76 -16.92
CA ALA A 306 0.90 7.87 -16.46
C ALA A 306 1.55 6.51 -16.18
N ARG A 307 0.80 5.41 -16.31
CA ARG A 307 1.17 4.03 -15.93
C ARG A 307 1.13 3.05 -17.10
N LEU A 308 1.09 3.55 -18.33
CA LEU A 308 1.08 2.72 -19.52
C LEU A 308 2.49 2.15 -19.77
N TRP A 309 2.55 0.82 -19.85
CA TRP A 309 3.70 0.04 -20.29
C TRP A 309 3.56 -0.23 -21.78
N ASP A 310 4.64 -0.03 -22.55
CA ASP A 310 4.65 -0.29 -23.99
C ASP A 310 5.86 -1.13 -24.44
N LEU A 311 5.89 -1.54 -25.71
CA LEU A 311 6.93 -2.41 -26.27
C LEU A 311 7.81 -1.67 -27.28
N SER A 312 9.13 -1.63 -27.04
CA SER A 312 10.08 -1.26 -28.08
C SER A 312 10.45 -2.48 -28.92
N GLY A 313 10.59 -2.28 -30.24
CA GLY A 313 11.02 -3.33 -31.14
C GLY A 313 10.54 -3.17 -32.58
N SER A 314 11.19 -3.88 -33.50
CA SER A 314 10.82 -3.83 -34.93
C SER A 314 9.66 -4.77 -35.29
N ASN A 315 9.69 -6.00 -34.76
CA ASN A 315 8.65 -7.02 -34.91
C ASN A 315 8.57 -7.83 -33.59
N TYR A 316 7.44 -8.52 -33.37
CA TYR A 316 7.17 -9.44 -32.23
C TYR A 316 6.35 -10.67 -32.71
N THR A 317 6.27 -10.84 -34.02
CA THR A 317 5.24 -11.63 -34.71
C THR A 317 5.91 -12.57 -35.72
N VAL A 318 5.71 -13.87 -35.55
CA VAL A 318 6.25 -14.90 -36.44
C VAL A 318 5.08 -15.71 -36.99
N TYR A 319 4.85 -15.61 -38.31
CA TYR A 319 3.68 -16.19 -38.99
C TYR A 319 4.09 -17.28 -40.00
N TYR A 320 4.51 -18.46 -39.54
CA TYR A 320 4.68 -19.66 -40.36
C TYR A 320 4.43 -20.94 -39.54
N SER A 321 3.81 -21.94 -40.16
CA SER A 321 3.72 -23.31 -39.65
C SER A 321 5.07 -24.03 -39.73
N ASP A 322 5.16 -25.18 -39.08
CA ASP A 322 6.25 -26.17 -39.27
C ASP A 322 7.64 -25.69 -38.80
N PHE A 323 7.74 -24.82 -37.79
CA PHE A 323 9.03 -24.52 -37.17
C PHE A 323 9.58 -25.76 -36.46
N SER A 324 10.88 -26.03 -36.63
CA SER A 324 11.52 -27.11 -35.87
C SER A 324 11.64 -26.75 -34.38
N ASN A 325 11.64 -27.75 -33.50
CA ASN A 325 11.90 -27.51 -32.07
C ASN A 325 13.23 -26.77 -31.88
N ASP A 326 14.25 -27.02 -32.69
CA ASP A 326 15.55 -26.33 -32.61
C ASP A 326 15.45 -24.84 -32.95
N GLU A 327 14.59 -24.43 -33.87
CA GLU A 327 14.31 -23.02 -34.11
C GLU A 327 13.61 -22.39 -32.90
N LEU A 328 12.58 -23.03 -32.35
CA LEU A 328 11.85 -22.52 -31.18
C LEU A 328 12.74 -22.46 -29.92
N LYS A 329 13.66 -23.43 -29.73
CA LYS A 329 14.72 -23.41 -28.70
C LYS A 329 15.61 -22.17 -28.83
N ASN A 330 15.96 -21.75 -30.06
CA ASN A 330 16.74 -20.53 -30.29
C ASN A 330 15.92 -19.27 -29.96
N TRP A 331 14.63 -19.21 -30.32
CA TRP A 331 13.77 -18.06 -29.99
C TRP A 331 13.65 -17.85 -28.47
N ILE A 332 13.30 -18.89 -27.71
CA ILE A 332 13.11 -18.79 -26.24
C ILE A 332 14.41 -18.49 -25.48
N SER A 333 15.54 -18.96 -26.00
CA SER A 333 16.87 -18.70 -25.40
C SER A 333 17.39 -17.28 -25.67
N TYR A 334 16.85 -16.58 -26.67
CA TYR A 334 17.29 -15.23 -27.05
C TYR A 334 16.32 -14.13 -26.61
N TYR A 335 15.01 -14.33 -26.80
CA TYR A 335 13.99 -13.31 -26.51
C TYR A 335 13.31 -13.46 -25.15
N GLY A 336 13.58 -14.53 -24.41
CA GLY A 336 12.83 -14.84 -23.19
C GLY A 336 11.60 -15.72 -23.46
N PRO A 337 10.69 -15.85 -22.48
CA PRO A 337 9.47 -16.63 -22.60
C PRO A 337 8.58 -16.18 -23.77
N LEU A 338 7.95 -17.14 -24.44
CA LEU A 338 7.21 -16.92 -25.68
C LEU A 338 5.70 -17.14 -25.47
N PRO A 339 4.82 -16.18 -25.78
CA PRO A 339 3.39 -16.44 -25.92
C PRO A 339 3.16 -17.44 -27.05
N ILE A 340 2.42 -18.51 -26.78
CA ILE A 340 2.05 -19.53 -27.78
C ILE A 340 0.55 -19.80 -27.72
N ALA A 341 -0.03 -20.19 -28.86
CA ALA A 341 -1.29 -20.93 -28.88
C ALA A 341 -1.01 -22.41 -29.05
N ILE A 342 -1.86 -23.25 -28.45
CA ILE A 342 -1.81 -24.71 -28.54
C ILE A 342 -3.22 -25.25 -28.81
N ASP A 343 -3.27 -26.49 -29.28
CA ASP A 343 -4.45 -27.34 -29.09
C ASP A 343 -4.38 -27.99 -27.70
N MET A 344 -5.40 -27.75 -26.87
CA MET A 344 -5.54 -28.36 -25.55
C MET A 344 -7.00 -28.72 -25.28
N ASP A 345 -7.33 -29.98 -25.55
CA ASP A 345 -8.65 -30.54 -25.28
C ASP A 345 -8.84 -30.87 -23.79
N ASN A 346 -10.08 -31.13 -23.36
CA ASN A 346 -10.41 -31.44 -21.96
C ASN A 346 -10.09 -32.92 -21.57
N GLY A 347 -9.02 -33.49 -22.13
CA GLY A 347 -8.74 -34.93 -22.14
C GLY A 347 -7.81 -35.45 -21.03
N ASP A 348 -7.84 -36.77 -20.83
CA ASP A 348 -6.96 -37.53 -19.93
C ASP A 348 -5.56 -37.82 -20.55
N ASP A 349 -5.16 -37.08 -21.59
CA ASP A 349 -4.01 -37.39 -22.46
C ASP A 349 -2.65 -36.98 -21.87
N TRP A 350 -2.28 -37.65 -20.77
CA TRP A 350 -1.04 -37.41 -20.02
C TRP A 350 -0.15 -38.66 -19.96
N ASP A 351 1.04 -38.56 -20.55
CA ASP A 351 2.12 -39.54 -20.35
C ASP A 351 2.94 -39.14 -19.10
N GLY A 352 2.47 -39.59 -17.94
CA GLY A 352 3.06 -39.27 -16.64
C GLY A 352 2.78 -37.83 -16.21
N ASP A 353 3.71 -36.92 -16.51
CA ASP A 353 3.58 -35.47 -16.26
C ASP A 353 3.75 -34.62 -17.53
N ILE A 354 3.72 -35.26 -18.71
CA ILE A 354 3.77 -34.64 -20.04
C ILE A 354 2.40 -34.77 -20.72
N TYR A 355 1.78 -33.64 -21.06
CA TYR A 355 0.57 -33.59 -21.89
C TYR A 355 0.91 -33.95 -23.34
N ARG A 356 0.02 -34.72 -23.97
CA ARG A 356 0.16 -35.26 -25.33
C ARG A 356 -1.08 -34.95 -26.16
N CYS A 357 -0.93 -34.86 -27.47
CA CYS A 357 -2.07 -34.70 -28.38
C CYS A 357 -2.19 -35.90 -29.34
N ASN A 358 -3.25 -36.68 -29.19
CA ASN A 358 -3.47 -37.92 -29.96
C ASN A 358 -3.82 -37.68 -31.44
N GLU A 359 -4.55 -36.61 -31.74
CA GLU A 359 -4.79 -36.05 -33.08
C GLU A 359 -4.69 -34.51 -32.94
N GLU A 360 -4.07 -33.82 -33.88
CA GLU A 360 -3.89 -32.35 -33.80
C GLU A 360 -5.11 -31.61 -34.37
N GLY A 361 -5.80 -30.85 -33.52
CA GLY A 361 -7.01 -30.09 -33.83
C GLY A 361 -6.80 -28.59 -34.03
N ASP A 362 -7.88 -27.81 -33.90
CA ASP A 362 -7.85 -26.35 -34.00
C ASP A 362 -7.31 -25.72 -32.70
N LEU A 363 -6.37 -24.77 -32.84
CA LEU A 363 -5.79 -24.00 -31.73
C LEU A 363 -6.88 -23.35 -30.86
N ASN A 364 -6.91 -23.68 -29.57
CA ASN A 364 -8.02 -23.33 -28.66
C ASN A 364 -7.60 -22.70 -27.33
N HIS A 365 -6.33 -22.80 -26.92
CA HIS A 365 -5.81 -22.22 -25.67
C HIS A 365 -4.49 -21.48 -25.89
N ALA A 366 -4.23 -20.45 -25.10
CA ALA A 366 -3.02 -19.63 -25.19
C ALA A 366 -2.30 -19.56 -23.84
N VAL A 367 -0.99 -19.78 -23.88
CA VAL A 367 -0.13 -20.03 -22.70
C VAL A 367 1.27 -19.41 -22.93
N VAL A 368 2.18 -19.50 -21.96
CA VAL A 368 3.55 -18.97 -22.13
C VAL A 368 4.56 -20.12 -22.05
N LEU A 369 5.35 -20.30 -23.12
CA LEU A 369 6.48 -21.21 -23.16
C LEU A 369 7.63 -20.64 -22.31
N THR A 370 8.08 -21.35 -21.28
CA THR A 370 9.13 -20.88 -20.35
C THR A 370 10.42 -21.71 -20.37
N GLY A 371 10.42 -22.85 -21.05
CA GLY A 371 11.60 -23.71 -21.13
C GLY A 371 11.39 -24.99 -21.95
N TYR A 372 12.38 -25.87 -21.91
CA TYR A 372 12.35 -27.19 -22.52
C TYR A 372 13.36 -28.14 -21.86
N ASN A 373 13.10 -29.43 -22.00
CA ASN A 373 14.03 -30.52 -21.72
C ASN A 373 14.21 -31.34 -22.99
N ASP A 374 15.46 -31.44 -23.45
CA ASP A 374 15.92 -32.19 -24.62
C ASP A 374 17.07 -33.15 -24.25
N THR A 375 17.03 -33.66 -23.01
CA THR A 375 17.90 -34.77 -22.55
C THR A 375 17.28 -36.15 -22.78
N GLY A 376 16.05 -36.19 -23.29
CA GLY A 376 15.26 -37.40 -23.50
C GLY A 376 15.44 -38.02 -24.88
N ASN A 377 14.43 -38.79 -25.27
CA ASN A 377 14.13 -39.22 -26.63
C ASN A 377 12.80 -38.58 -27.08
N ASP A 378 12.32 -38.90 -28.27
CA ASP A 378 11.07 -38.37 -28.84
C ASP A 378 9.85 -38.49 -27.89
N THR A 379 9.82 -39.52 -27.02
CA THR A 379 8.75 -39.73 -26.02
C THR A 379 9.08 -39.21 -24.62
N THR A 380 10.18 -38.49 -24.40
CA THR A 380 10.56 -37.93 -23.08
C THR A 380 11.23 -36.55 -23.13
N SER A 381 11.56 -36.01 -24.31
CA SER A 381 11.80 -34.57 -24.49
C SER A 381 10.46 -33.81 -24.46
N TYR A 382 10.46 -32.61 -23.87
CA TYR A 382 9.24 -31.83 -23.63
C TYR A 382 9.51 -30.32 -23.53
N TRP A 383 8.48 -29.55 -23.85
CA TRP A 383 8.37 -28.11 -23.56
C TRP A 383 7.91 -27.87 -22.12
N ILE A 384 8.25 -26.72 -21.54
CA ILE A 384 7.82 -26.28 -20.19
C ILE A 384 6.97 -25.02 -20.36
N VAL A 385 5.77 -25.02 -19.77
CA VAL A 385 4.71 -24.05 -20.08
C VAL A 385 4.05 -23.50 -18.82
N LYS A 386 3.93 -22.16 -18.72
CA LYS A 386 3.12 -21.43 -17.71
C LYS A 386 1.66 -21.41 -18.17
N ASN A 387 0.76 -21.96 -17.36
CA ASN A 387 -0.69 -21.88 -17.60
C ASN A 387 -1.31 -20.67 -16.86
N SER A 388 -2.57 -20.38 -17.14
CA SER A 388 -3.34 -19.24 -16.57
C SER A 388 -4.53 -19.69 -15.72
N TRP A 389 -4.48 -20.89 -15.15
CA TRP A 389 -5.56 -21.50 -14.35
C TRP A 389 -5.24 -21.56 -12.84
N GLY A 390 -4.40 -20.64 -12.36
CA GLY A 390 -4.01 -20.51 -10.95
C GLY A 390 -2.85 -21.41 -10.52
N SER A 391 -2.10 -20.94 -9.52
CA SER A 391 -0.84 -21.56 -9.05
C SER A 391 -0.97 -22.94 -8.38
N SER A 392 -2.20 -23.43 -8.14
CA SER A 392 -2.46 -24.78 -7.64
C SER A 392 -2.78 -25.80 -8.74
N TRP A 393 -3.07 -25.34 -9.97
CA TRP A 393 -3.30 -26.26 -11.09
C TRP A 393 -1.99 -26.97 -11.44
N ASN A 394 -2.06 -28.30 -11.62
CA ASN A 394 -0.90 -29.19 -11.76
C ASN A 394 0.20 -29.05 -10.65
N GLY A 395 -0.13 -28.45 -9.51
CA GLY A 395 0.75 -28.34 -8.34
C GLY A 395 1.58 -27.06 -8.23
N ASP A 396 2.03 -26.47 -9.34
CA ASP A 396 2.77 -25.19 -9.38
C ASP A 396 2.24 -24.16 -10.39
N GLY A 397 1.20 -24.50 -11.16
CA GLY A 397 0.63 -23.70 -12.25
C GLY A 397 1.32 -23.89 -13.62
N TYR A 398 2.29 -24.79 -13.72
CA TYR A 398 3.01 -25.12 -14.95
C TYR A 398 2.69 -26.54 -15.42
N PHE A 399 2.98 -26.84 -16.68
CA PHE A 399 2.91 -28.18 -17.24
C PHE A 399 3.97 -28.39 -18.33
N LYS A 400 3.98 -29.60 -18.87
CA LYS A 400 4.86 -30.01 -19.97
C LYS A 400 4.04 -30.45 -21.17
N ILE A 401 4.55 -30.22 -22.37
CA ILE A 401 3.94 -30.68 -23.64
C ILE A 401 5.01 -31.46 -24.43
N GLY A 402 4.61 -32.49 -25.17
CA GLY A 402 5.50 -33.22 -26.08
C GLY A 402 6.18 -32.34 -27.14
N PHE A 403 7.31 -32.81 -27.68
CA PHE A 403 7.95 -32.18 -28.85
C PHE A 403 7.25 -32.63 -30.14
N ASN A 404 6.95 -31.68 -31.05
CA ASN A 404 6.15 -31.90 -32.26
C ASN A 404 4.72 -32.40 -31.95
N GLU A 405 4.06 -31.82 -30.95
CA GLU A 405 2.68 -32.13 -30.59
C GLU A 405 1.90 -30.86 -30.26
N CYS A 406 0.56 -30.95 -30.31
CA CYS A 406 -0.38 -29.91 -29.89
C CYS A 406 -0.20 -28.58 -30.64
N ASN A 407 0.34 -28.62 -31.87
CA ASN A 407 0.68 -27.45 -32.70
C ASN A 407 1.62 -26.43 -32.00
N VAL A 408 2.39 -26.85 -30.99
CA VAL A 408 3.19 -25.98 -30.09
C VAL A 408 4.25 -25.10 -30.80
N THR A 409 4.61 -25.46 -32.03
CA THR A 409 5.58 -24.77 -32.89
C THR A 409 4.98 -23.81 -33.91
N ASP A 410 3.66 -23.87 -34.16
CA ASP A 410 3.04 -23.25 -35.33
C ASP A 410 2.56 -21.81 -35.10
N TYR A 411 2.36 -21.41 -33.85
CA TYR A 411 1.78 -20.12 -33.51
C TYR A 411 2.38 -19.53 -32.23
N PHE A 412 3.53 -18.85 -32.39
CA PHE A 412 4.24 -18.20 -31.29
C PHE A 412 4.60 -16.74 -31.57
N ASN A 413 4.80 -16.01 -30.48
CA ASN A 413 5.26 -14.63 -30.45
C ASN A 413 6.54 -14.49 -29.61
N TYR A 414 7.15 -13.33 -29.67
CA TYR A 414 8.29 -12.98 -28.83
C TYR A 414 8.22 -11.50 -28.46
N VAL A 415 8.70 -11.12 -27.27
CA VAL A 415 8.79 -9.71 -26.86
C VAL A 415 10.23 -9.24 -27.11
N ASP A 416 10.41 -8.14 -27.84
CA ASP A 416 11.74 -7.65 -28.26
C ASP A 416 12.40 -6.85 -27.11
N ALA A 417 11.70 -5.85 -26.56
CA ALA A 417 12.01 -5.17 -25.29
C ALA A 417 10.77 -4.49 -24.68
N VAL A 418 10.78 -4.27 -23.36
CA VAL A 418 9.67 -3.63 -22.63
C VAL A 418 10.07 -2.25 -22.10
N ASN A 419 9.25 -1.24 -22.35
CA ASN A 419 9.43 0.13 -21.89
C ASN A 419 8.54 0.39 -20.66
N PRO A 420 9.11 0.59 -19.45
CA PRO A 420 8.33 0.93 -18.28
C PRO A 420 7.94 2.42 -18.27
N PRO A 421 6.76 2.78 -17.73
CA PRO A 421 6.43 4.16 -17.36
C PRO A 421 7.32 4.64 -16.20
N ASN A 422 7.50 5.96 -16.11
CA ASN A 422 8.24 6.58 -15.00
C ASN A 422 7.38 6.63 -13.72
N LEU A 423 7.43 5.55 -12.93
CA LEU A 423 6.72 5.41 -11.65
C LEU A 423 7.64 5.59 -10.43
N ASN A 424 8.68 6.41 -10.54
CA ASN A 424 9.60 6.72 -9.45
C ASN A 424 8.84 7.26 -8.21
N PRO A 425 9.06 6.73 -6.99
CA PRO A 425 8.38 7.21 -5.79
C PRO A 425 8.57 8.72 -5.54
N ILE A 426 7.50 9.45 -5.27
CA ILE A 426 7.56 10.90 -5.00
C ILE A 426 7.68 11.10 -3.48
N ILE A 427 8.81 11.65 -3.04
CA ILE A 427 9.16 11.80 -1.62
C ILE A 427 8.99 13.27 -1.20
N VAL A 428 8.10 13.53 -0.23
CA VAL A 428 7.84 14.86 0.32
C VAL A 428 8.36 14.93 1.76
N LEU A 429 9.37 15.77 2.01
CA LEU A 429 9.96 15.93 3.34
C LEU A 429 9.16 16.93 4.20
N ASN A 430 8.50 16.43 5.23
CA ASN A 430 7.64 17.20 6.14
C ASN A 430 8.43 17.90 7.25
N SER A 431 9.37 17.19 7.91
CA SER A 431 10.27 17.76 8.92
C SER A 431 11.58 16.97 9.06
N PRO A 432 12.69 17.57 9.55
CA PRO A 432 12.90 19.01 9.76
C PRO A 432 12.78 19.86 8.47
N SER A 433 12.74 21.18 8.61
CA SER A 433 12.92 22.08 7.46
C SER A 433 14.39 22.06 6.99
N ASN A 434 14.68 22.60 5.80
CA ASN A 434 16.06 22.91 5.46
C ASN A 434 16.63 23.97 6.42
N ASP A 435 17.92 23.87 6.74
CA ASP A 435 18.65 24.73 7.70
C ASP A 435 18.00 24.82 9.08
N HIS A 436 17.27 23.78 9.50
CA HIS A 436 16.69 23.70 10.83
C HIS A 436 17.78 23.61 11.92
N THR A 437 17.53 24.20 13.08
CA THR A 437 18.33 23.95 14.30
C THR A 437 17.51 23.09 15.24
N GLU A 438 17.93 21.83 15.40
CA GLU A 438 17.43 20.92 16.42
C GLU A 438 18.16 21.21 17.75
N ASN A 439 17.39 21.28 18.83
CA ASN A 439 17.89 21.59 20.16
C ASN A 439 17.95 20.34 21.07
N SER A 440 17.61 19.16 20.54
CA SER A 440 17.63 17.89 21.25
C SER A 440 18.64 16.88 20.71
N ASN A 441 19.08 15.94 21.57
CA ASN A 441 19.90 14.80 21.13
C ASN A 441 19.13 13.80 20.26
N ARG A 442 17.82 13.97 20.06
CA ARG A 442 16.97 13.07 19.27
C ARG A 442 16.15 13.86 18.26
N THR A 443 16.54 13.80 16.99
CA THR A 443 15.82 14.43 15.88
C THR A 443 14.66 13.55 15.40
N ILE A 444 13.57 14.18 14.97
CA ILE A 444 12.41 13.49 14.37
C ILE A 444 12.30 13.86 12.88
N PHE A 445 12.51 12.85 12.03
CA PHE A 445 12.41 12.94 10.58
C PHE A 445 11.01 12.47 10.15
N ASN A 446 10.27 13.33 9.45
CA ASN A 446 8.93 13.05 8.96
C ASN A 446 8.89 13.31 7.45
N PHE A 447 8.36 12.36 6.69
CA PHE A 447 8.20 12.44 5.25
C PHE A 447 6.93 11.69 4.82
N THR A 448 6.42 12.01 3.65
CA THR A 448 5.31 11.30 3.00
C THR A 448 5.80 10.77 1.66
N VAL A 449 5.46 9.54 1.32
CA VAL A 449 5.79 8.93 0.03
C VAL A 449 4.51 8.73 -0.76
N TYR A 450 4.52 9.15 -2.01
CA TYR A 450 3.48 8.80 -2.98
C TYR A 450 4.09 7.81 -3.96
N ASN A 451 3.54 6.60 -3.96
CA ASN A 451 3.83 5.56 -4.93
C ASN A 451 2.57 5.39 -5.79
N HIS A 452 2.71 4.93 -7.04
CA HIS A 452 1.56 4.97 -7.94
C HIS A 452 0.53 3.88 -7.65
N ILE A 453 0.90 2.65 -7.25
CA ILE A 453 0.10 1.45 -7.66
C ILE A 453 -0.78 0.59 -6.48
N SER A 454 0.48 0.41 -5.83
CA SER A 454 1.11 -0.23 -4.61
C SER A 454 0.97 0.56 -3.29
N GLU A 455 0.88 -0.18 -2.18
CA GLU A 455 0.53 0.36 -0.87
C GLU A 455 1.74 0.79 -0.02
N ASN A 456 2.94 0.27 -0.31
CA ASN A 456 4.12 0.45 0.52
C ASN A 456 5.38 0.64 -0.34
N SER A 457 6.26 1.55 0.08
CA SER A 457 7.63 1.68 -0.45
C SER A 457 8.64 1.40 0.67
N THR A 458 9.70 0.65 0.38
CA THR A 458 10.85 0.58 1.29
C THR A 458 11.62 1.90 1.18
N CYS A 459 12.00 2.49 2.32
CA CYS A 459 12.65 3.79 2.38
C CYS A 459 13.76 3.84 3.45
N ASN A 460 14.86 4.50 3.12
CA ASN A 460 16.02 4.72 3.98
C ASN A 460 16.13 6.19 4.40
N LEU A 461 16.44 6.42 5.67
CA LEU A 461 16.94 7.70 6.15
C LEU A 461 18.46 7.74 5.91
N VAL A 462 18.90 8.70 5.11
CA VAL A 462 20.32 8.94 4.81
C VAL A 462 20.77 10.19 5.54
N ILE A 463 21.86 10.09 6.30
CA ILE A 463 22.49 11.20 7.03
C ILE A 463 23.98 11.23 6.66
N ASN A 464 24.49 12.39 6.22
CA ASN A 464 25.86 12.58 5.72
C ASN A 464 26.30 11.59 4.63
N GLY A 465 25.35 10.99 3.89
CA GLY A 465 25.59 9.96 2.88
C GLY A 465 25.59 8.51 3.39
N THR A 466 25.35 8.28 4.67
CA THR A 466 25.21 6.94 5.29
C THR A 466 23.74 6.61 5.51
N VAL A 467 23.32 5.36 5.25
CA VAL A 467 22.00 4.85 5.64
C VAL A 467 21.98 4.58 7.15
N GLU A 468 21.18 5.34 7.88
CA GLU A 468 21.09 5.26 9.35
C GLU A 468 19.82 4.53 9.85
N ASN A 469 18.79 4.41 9.02
CA ASN A 469 17.55 3.70 9.35
C ASN A 469 16.80 3.27 8.07
N SER A 470 16.01 2.22 8.15
CA SER A 470 15.21 1.65 7.06
C SER A 470 13.80 1.32 7.54
N THR A 471 12.78 1.69 6.77
CA THR A 471 11.37 1.44 7.10
C THR A 471 10.54 1.20 5.83
N ASN A 472 9.35 0.62 5.98
CA ASN A 472 8.35 0.64 4.91
C ASN A 472 7.40 1.81 5.14
N ALA A 473 7.38 2.76 4.21
CA ALA A 473 6.47 3.89 4.20
C ALA A 473 5.16 3.51 3.52
N ILE A 474 4.03 3.74 4.19
CA ILE A 474 2.69 3.53 3.62
C ILE A 474 2.39 4.68 2.64
N ASN A 475 1.83 4.34 1.47
CA ASN A 475 1.50 5.27 0.40
C ASN A 475 0.59 6.42 0.90
N ALA A 476 0.87 7.63 0.43
CA ALA A 476 0.23 8.90 0.82
C ALA A 476 0.21 9.21 2.33
N THR A 477 0.95 8.46 3.16
CA THR A 477 0.89 8.52 4.62
C THR A 477 2.17 9.08 5.24
N SER A 478 2.02 9.91 6.27
CA SER A 478 3.14 10.48 7.03
C SER A 478 3.90 9.37 7.77
N THR A 479 5.15 9.16 7.38
CA THR A 479 6.07 8.19 7.96
C THR A 479 7.08 8.92 8.85
N ILE A 480 7.29 8.42 10.06
CA ILE A 480 8.12 9.05 11.08
C ILE A 480 9.27 8.12 11.46
N MET A 481 10.50 8.63 11.36
CA MET A 481 11.71 8.04 11.91
C MET A 481 12.31 8.98 12.97
N SER A 482 13.09 8.43 13.90
CA SER A 482 13.88 9.24 14.83
C SER A 482 15.26 8.63 15.01
N HIS A 483 16.27 9.48 15.10
CA HIS A 483 17.67 9.07 15.26
C HIS A 483 18.32 9.99 16.31
N GLU A 484 19.35 9.51 17.01
CA GLU A 484 20.08 10.32 18.00
C GLU A 484 21.32 10.96 17.38
N LEU A 485 21.47 12.28 17.53
CA LEU A 485 22.58 13.06 16.97
C LEU A 485 23.35 13.79 18.07
N SER A 486 24.63 14.07 17.79
CA SER A 486 25.50 14.90 18.61
C SER A 486 25.48 16.37 18.15
N ASP A 487 26.03 17.28 18.95
CA ASP A 487 26.26 18.68 18.53
C ASP A 487 27.04 18.72 17.19
N GLY A 488 26.53 19.40 16.17
CA GLY A 488 27.15 19.43 14.84
C GLY A 488 26.23 19.90 13.69
N THR A 489 26.73 19.83 12.46
CA THR A 489 25.97 20.09 11.23
C THR A 489 25.94 18.82 10.38
N TYR A 490 24.76 18.51 9.84
CA TYR A 490 24.46 17.29 9.10
C TYR A 490 23.74 17.63 7.79
N SER A 491 24.00 16.86 6.74
CA SER A 491 23.08 16.75 5.60
C SER A 491 22.20 15.52 5.77
N TRP A 492 20.97 15.57 5.28
CA TRP A 492 20.09 14.40 5.28
C TRP A 492 19.14 14.39 4.08
N ASN A 493 18.74 13.18 3.67
CA ASN A 493 17.72 12.93 2.65
C ASN A 493 16.99 11.62 2.97
N VAL A 494 15.91 11.35 2.25
CA VAL A 494 15.22 10.06 2.26
C VAL A 494 15.31 9.47 0.86
N GLU A 495 15.57 8.18 0.77
CA GLU A 495 15.63 7.41 -0.48
C GLU A 495 14.59 6.32 -0.41
N CYS A 496 13.82 6.09 -1.48
CA CYS A 496 12.75 5.11 -1.52
C CYS A 496 12.76 4.29 -2.81
N TRP A 497 12.39 3.03 -2.69
CA TRP A 497 12.32 2.04 -3.77
C TRP A 497 10.88 1.56 -3.99
N GLU A 498 10.52 1.33 -5.26
CA GLU A 498 9.42 0.46 -5.64
C GLU A 498 10.01 -0.89 -6.08
N ASN A 499 9.96 -1.86 -5.17
CA ASN A 499 10.57 -3.16 -5.34
C ASN A 499 9.92 -3.99 -6.47
N ARG A 500 8.66 -3.73 -6.83
CA ARG A 500 7.96 -4.45 -7.91
C ARG A 500 8.58 -4.21 -9.29
N ILE A 501 9.20 -3.06 -9.51
CA ILE A 501 9.78 -2.67 -10.81
C ILE A 501 11.21 -2.14 -10.73
N GLY A 502 11.84 -2.21 -9.54
CA GLY A 502 13.26 -1.90 -9.35
C GLY A 502 13.63 -0.42 -9.43
N VAL A 503 12.65 0.49 -9.54
CA VAL A 503 12.89 1.93 -9.62
C VAL A 503 13.07 2.55 -8.24
N ALA A 504 13.83 3.63 -8.18
CA ALA A 504 14.16 4.34 -6.95
C ALA A 504 14.13 5.86 -7.14
N ASN A 505 14.00 6.58 -6.04
CA ASN A 505 14.14 8.04 -6.03
C ASN A 505 14.74 8.51 -4.70
N SER A 506 15.40 9.67 -4.72
CA SER A 506 15.92 10.35 -3.53
C SER A 506 15.25 11.72 -3.41
N SER A 507 14.94 12.13 -2.18
CA SER A 507 14.41 13.47 -1.90
C SER A 507 15.47 14.55 -2.17
N GLU A 508 15.05 15.82 -2.10
CA GLU A 508 16.02 16.90 -1.86
C GLU A 508 16.88 16.59 -0.61
N THR A 509 18.15 16.99 -0.64
CA THR A 509 19.03 16.95 0.54
C THR A 509 18.83 18.22 1.35
N ARG A 510 18.52 18.08 2.65
CA ARG A 510 18.36 19.18 3.59
C ARG A 510 19.53 19.28 4.55
N SER A 511 19.86 20.51 4.92
CA SER A 511 20.79 20.89 5.99
C SER A 511 20.08 20.83 7.35
N LEU A 512 20.77 20.34 8.38
CA LEU A 512 20.34 20.26 9.76
C LEU A 512 21.50 20.65 10.68
N ASN A 513 21.27 21.60 11.59
CA ASN A 513 22.18 21.94 12.68
C ASN A 513 21.64 21.38 14.00
N VAL A 514 22.54 20.93 14.88
CA VAL A 514 22.20 20.34 16.18
C VAL A 514 23.01 21.06 17.26
N ASP A 515 22.33 21.71 18.21
CA ASP A 515 22.93 22.25 19.45
C ASP A 515 22.08 21.82 20.65
N ILE A 516 22.50 20.72 21.26
CA ILE A 516 21.71 20.00 22.24
C ILE A 516 21.62 20.80 23.55
N THR A 517 20.45 21.37 23.80
CA THR A 517 20.08 21.91 25.11
C THR A 517 19.07 21.02 25.84
N VAL A 518 18.52 20.01 25.15
CA VAL A 518 17.52 19.05 25.66
C VAL A 518 17.97 17.60 25.42
N PHE A 519 18.34 16.90 26.48
CA PHE A 519 18.69 15.48 26.44
C PHE A 519 17.51 14.60 26.87
N TYR A 520 17.03 13.74 25.98
CA TYR A 520 16.24 12.57 26.34
C TYR A 520 17.18 11.43 26.72
N ILE A 521 16.95 10.79 27.87
CA ILE A 521 17.86 9.80 28.45
C ILE A 521 17.08 8.60 29.00
N SER A 522 17.68 7.41 28.94
CA SER A 522 17.08 6.13 29.35
C SER A 522 17.97 5.31 30.32
N GLY A 523 19.10 5.88 30.75
CA GLY A 523 20.11 5.19 31.56
C GLY A 523 20.98 6.16 32.37
N CYS A 524 21.75 5.58 33.30
CA CYS A 524 22.68 6.31 34.15
C CYS A 524 23.79 7.01 33.35
N ARG A 525 24.13 8.25 33.71
CA ARG A 525 25.13 9.08 33.01
C ARG A 525 25.59 10.29 33.84
N GLU A 526 26.66 10.92 33.35
CA GLU A 526 27.05 12.28 33.73
C GLU A 526 26.11 13.33 33.07
N LEU A 527 25.79 14.40 33.81
CA LEU A 527 24.97 15.54 33.40
C LEU A 527 25.85 16.81 33.39
N ASN A 528 26.49 17.06 32.24
CA ASN A 528 27.69 17.89 32.12
C ASN A 528 27.60 19.11 31.15
N LYS A 529 26.51 19.29 30.38
CA LYS A 529 26.31 20.49 29.55
C LYS A 529 25.57 21.57 30.36
N THR A 530 26.30 22.61 30.78
CA THR A 530 25.77 23.69 31.64
C THR A 530 24.56 24.38 31.00
N GLY A 531 23.47 24.51 31.74
CA GLY A 531 22.21 25.10 31.25
C GLY A 531 21.26 24.12 30.53
N ALA A 532 21.65 22.85 30.32
CA ALA A 532 20.82 21.88 29.63
C ALA A 532 19.75 21.24 30.53
N ALA A 533 18.65 20.80 29.90
CA ALA A 533 17.61 20.00 30.50
C ALA A 533 17.76 18.52 30.11
N TYR A 534 17.54 17.63 31.07
CA TYR A 534 17.64 16.18 30.95
C TYR A 534 16.30 15.56 31.37
N TYR A 535 15.71 14.76 30.48
CA TYR A 535 14.41 14.13 30.65
C TYR A 535 14.54 12.62 30.60
N LEU A 536 14.23 11.95 31.71
CA LEU A 536 14.18 10.48 31.76
C LEU A 536 12.98 9.98 30.94
N THR A 537 13.17 8.93 30.13
CA THR A 537 12.16 8.39 29.20
C THR A 537 11.70 6.98 29.52
N ALA A 538 12.36 6.31 30.46
CA ALA A 538 12.07 4.95 30.91
C ALA A 538 12.54 4.78 32.37
N ASP A 539 11.99 3.80 33.07
CA ASP A 539 12.49 3.41 34.40
C ASP A 539 13.88 2.78 34.28
N ILE A 540 14.83 3.27 35.08
CA ILE A 540 16.12 2.61 35.29
C ILE A 540 15.92 1.63 36.45
N LEU A 541 16.18 0.36 36.19
CA LEU A 541 16.00 -0.75 37.12
C LEU A 541 17.33 -1.43 37.45
N ASP A 542 17.44 -1.95 38.67
CA ASP A 542 18.53 -2.82 39.16
C ASP A 542 19.96 -2.32 38.84
N SER A 543 20.19 -1.01 38.95
CA SER A 543 21.45 -0.40 38.55
C SER A 543 22.60 -0.71 39.51
N SER A 544 23.69 -1.25 38.97
CA SER A 544 24.93 -1.56 39.68
C SER A 544 25.98 -0.43 39.64
N ALA A 545 25.63 0.75 39.14
CA ALA A 545 26.53 1.91 39.09
C ALA A 545 26.81 2.46 40.51
N GLU A 546 27.99 3.03 40.74
CA GLU A 546 28.23 3.82 41.97
C GLU A 546 27.35 5.07 41.98
N ILE A 547 27.22 5.75 40.84
CA ILE A 547 26.38 6.95 40.67
C ILE A 547 25.52 6.77 39.43
N CYS A 548 24.21 6.99 39.54
CA CYS A 548 23.34 6.94 38.36
C CYS A 548 23.27 8.29 37.62
N MET A 549 22.90 9.37 38.31
CA MET A 549 22.81 10.72 37.72
C MET A 549 23.82 11.65 38.39
N ASP A 550 25.00 11.82 37.79
CA ASP A 550 26.05 12.68 38.34
C ASP A 550 25.98 14.09 37.74
N VAL A 551 25.47 15.06 38.53
CA VAL A 551 25.30 16.45 38.14
C VAL A 551 26.62 17.18 38.32
N THR A 552 27.50 17.13 37.33
CA THR A 552 28.85 17.75 37.40
C THR A 552 28.85 19.21 36.96
N ALA A 553 27.97 19.58 36.02
CA ALA A 553 27.77 20.95 35.55
C ALA A 553 26.80 21.77 36.44
N ASN A 554 26.66 23.05 36.12
CA ASN A 554 25.76 23.98 36.83
C ASN A 554 24.53 24.32 35.97
N ASN A 555 23.49 24.89 36.60
CA ASN A 555 22.23 25.26 35.94
C ASN A 555 21.58 24.08 35.17
N ILE A 556 21.69 22.87 35.71
CA ILE A 556 21.14 21.64 35.12
C ILE A 556 19.68 21.51 35.55
N THR A 557 18.79 21.13 34.62
CA THR A 557 17.47 20.59 34.98
C THR A 557 17.46 19.08 34.75
N LEU A 558 17.19 18.29 35.79
CA LEU A 558 16.81 16.88 35.67
C LEU A 558 15.32 16.75 36.02
N ASP A 559 14.53 16.34 35.04
CA ASP A 559 13.12 15.99 35.22
C ASP A 559 12.93 14.51 34.90
N CYS A 560 12.77 13.69 35.93
CA CYS A 560 12.60 12.26 35.73
C CYS A 560 11.18 11.88 35.28
N ARG A 561 10.23 12.83 35.19
CA ARG A 561 8.86 12.60 34.68
C ARG A 561 8.08 11.48 35.40
N ASN A 562 8.39 11.25 36.67
CA ASN A 562 7.93 10.17 37.55
C ASN A 562 8.47 8.76 37.23
N HIS A 563 9.50 8.66 36.39
CA HIS A 563 10.24 7.41 36.21
C HIS A 563 11.12 7.07 37.42
N LYS A 564 11.42 5.78 37.55
CA LYS A 564 12.31 5.25 38.58
C LYS A 564 13.79 5.38 38.22
N ILE A 565 14.59 5.57 39.25
CA ILE A 565 16.02 5.33 39.30
C ILE A 565 16.25 4.34 40.44
N ALA A 566 16.22 3.04 40.14
CA ALA A 566 16.45 1.96 41.10
C ALA A 566 17.90 1.46 41.04
N GLY A 567 18.50 1.27 42.21
CA GLY A 567 19.82 0.67 42.38
C GLY A 567 19.74 -0.79 42.81
N ILE A 568 20.81 -1.29 43.44
CA ILE A 568 20.87 -2.62 44.09
C ILE A 568 21.45 -2.54 45.52
N SER A 569 21.32 -1.37 46.17
CA SER A 569 21.78 -1.07 47.53
C SER A 569 23.27 -1.37 47.78
N LEU A 570 24.15 -0.98 46.84
CA LEU A 570 25.60 -0.96 47.07
C LEU A 570 26.01 0.19 47.99
N GLU A 571 27.05 0.00 48.79
CA GLU A 571 27.63 1.06 49.64
C GLU A 571 29.10 1.36 49.26
N PRO A 572 29.47 2.62 48.99
CA PRO A 572 28.59 3.77 48.78
C PRO A 572 27.95 3.76 47.38
N SER A 573 26.73 4.28 47.26
CA SER A 573 26.06 4.52 45.97
C SER A 573 25.09 5.71 46.00
N TYR A 574 24.74 6.24 44.83
CA TYR A 574 24.00 7.50 44.70
C TYR A 574 23.04 7.50 43.48
N ALA A 575 21.73 7.65 43.69
CA ALA A 575 20.79 7.76 42.56
C ALA A 575 20.97 9.09 41.82
N VAL A 576 20.99 10.21 42.56
CA VAL A 576 21.29 11.55 42.04
C VAL A 576 22.35 12.23 42.91
N ARG A 577 23.44 12.71 42.30
CA ARG A 577 24.58 13.33 43.00
C ARG A 577 24.85 14.75 42.52
N ILE A 578 24.98 15.70 43.45
CA ILE A 578 25.48 17.07 43.20
C ILE A 578 26.66 17.35 44.15
N SER A 579 27.86 16.87 43.79
CA SER A 579 29.07 16.99 44.62
C SER A 579 30.05 18.03 44.07
N ARG A 580 30.57 18.91 44.93
CA ARG A 580 31.56 19.95 44.58
C ARG A 580 32.77 19.93 45.52
N GLY A 581 33.90 20.49 45.06
CA GLY A 581 35.15 20.54 45.82
C GLY A 581 35.10 21.51 47.00
N SER A 582 34.59 22.71 46.75
CA SER A 582 34.32 23.80 47.71
C SER A 582 32.83 24.17 47.69
N SER A 583 32.37 24.96 48.68
CA SER A 583 30.99 25.48 48.70
C SER A 583 30.76 26.38 47.49
N THR A 584 29.92 25.96 46.54
CA THR A 584 29.63 26.74 45.31
C THR A 584 28.15 26.75 44.95
N ASN A 585 27.74 27.84 44.29
CA ASN A 585 26.43 27.97 43.67
C ASN A 585 26.37 27.10 42.41
N THR A 586 25.47 26.11 42.41
CA THR A 586 25.30 25.16 41.30
C THR A 586 23.94 25.28 40.61
N THR A 587 22.97 25.95 41.24
CA THR A 587 21.69 26.42 40.66
C THR A 587 20.89 25.39 39.86
N SER A 588 20.96 24.10 40.24
CA SER A 588 20.34 23.01 39.48
C SER A 588 18.98 22.61 40.04
N LEU A 589 18.08 22.16 39.16
CA LEU A 589 16.72 21.72 39.48
C LEU A 589 16.61 20.21 39.28
N ILE A 590 16.35 19.45 40.34
CA ILE A 590 16.04 18.02 40.29
C ILE A 590 14.56 17.85 40.66
N LYS A 591 13.78 17.18 39.80
CA LYS A 591 12.35 17.00 40.05
C LYS A 591 11.73 15.73 39.46
N ASN A 592 10.59 15.33 40.05
CA ASN A 592 9.73 14.25 39.58
C ASN A 592 10.45 12.88 39.51
N CYS A 593 11.40 12.62 40.42
CA CYS A 593 12.21 11.39 40.41
C CYS A 593 11.77 10.43 41.51
N ILE A 594 11.60 9.15 41.16
CA ILE A 594 11.42 8.07 42.15
C ILE A 594 12.79 7.40 42.34
N VAL A 595 13.41 7.57 43.51
CA VAL A 595 14.75 7.04 43.82
C VAL A 595 14.64 5.93 44.87
N THR A 596 15.15 4.75 44.54
CA THR A 596 14.96 3.54 45.35
C THR A 596 16.16 2.61 45.33
N ASP A 597 16.42 1.94 46.45
CA ASP A 597 17.46 0.91 46.57
C ASP A 597 18.90 1.43 46.30
N TRP A 598 19.22 2.59 46.92
CA TRP A 598 20.56 3.19 46.95
C TRP A 598 21.04 3.44 48.38
N ASP A 599 22.35 3.61 48.59
CA ASP A 599 22.85 4.18 49.84
C ASP A 599 22.37 5.64 50.01
N ARG A 600 22.38 6.45 48.94
CA ARG A 600 21.79 7.79 48.95
C ARG A 600 20.87 8.02 47.75
N GLY A 601 19.58 8.25 48.00
CA GLY A 601 18.62 8.60 46.96
C GLY A 601 19.00 9.91 46.26
N VAL A 602 19.03 11.02 47.01
CA VAL A 602 19.55 12.31 46.51
C VAL A 602 20.66 12.83 47.42
N TYR A 603 21.86 13.04 46.87
CA TYR A 603 23.04 13.50 47.62
C TYR A 603 23.57 14.85 47.13
N LEU A 604 23.56 15.85 48.01
CA LEU A 604 24.15 17.17 47.78
C LEU A 604 25.38 17.34 48.67
N ARG A 605 26.54 17.64 48.09
CA ARG A 605 27.78 17.88 48.83
C ARG A 605 28.45 19.18 48.40
N ARG A 606 28.60 20.13 49.33
CA ARG A 606 29.21 21.46 49.12
C ARG A 606 28.58 22.26 47.96
N SER A 607 27.30 22.04 47.71
CA SER A 607 26.53 22.63 46.61
C SER A 607 25.40 23.51 47.15
N GLY A 608 24.96 24.48 46.34
CA GLY A 608 23.97 25.47 46.75
C GLY A 608 23.14 26.08 45.62
N LEU A 609 22.05 26.75 46.01
CA LEU A 609 20.98 27.26 45.13
C LEU A 609 20.23 26.18 44.33
N ASN A 610 20.34 24.89 44.72
CA ASN A 610 19.61 23.82 44.04
C ASN A 610 18.17 23.71 44.55
N LYS A 611 17.29 23.20 43.70
CA LYS A 611 15.88 22.92 44.01
C LYS A 611 15.60 21.44 43.82
N ILE A 612 15.13 20.79 44.87
CA ILE A 612 14.80 19.37 44.92
C ILE A 612 13.28 19.28 45.17
N LEU A 613 12.52 19.00 44.12
CA LEU A 613 11.05 19.20 44.10
C LEU A 613 10.33 17.92 43.67
N ASN A 614 9.29 17.49 44.39
CA ASN A 614 8.49 16.31 44.01
C ASN A 614 9.37 15.06 43.77
N ILE A 615 10.21 14.73 44.75
CA ILE A 615 10.99 13.50 44.77
C ILE A 615 10.24 12.44 45.59
N THR A 616 10.21 11.21 45.12
CA THR A 616 9.78 10.06 45.92
C THR A 616 11.02 9.25 46.28
N ALA A 617 11.49 9.33 47.52
CA ALA A 617 12.67 8.60 47.99
C ALA A 617 12.25 7.47 48.94
N LEU A 618 12.39 6.22 48.49
CA LEU A 618 12.03 5.04 49.26
C LEU A 618 13.11 3.97 49.29
N SER A 619 13.16 3.11 50.32
CA SER A 619 14.07 1.95 50.38
C SER A 619 15.57 2.26 50.20
N ASN A 620 16.00 3.51 50.42
CA ASN A 620 17.42 3.89 50.43
C ASN A 620 17.97 3.75 51.86
N ASN A 621 19.30 3.74 52.07
CA ASN A 621 19.83 4.00 53.41
C ASN A 621 19.46 5.42 53.87
N TYR A 622 19.77 6.40 53.03
CA TYR A 622 19.43 7.81 53.22
C TYR A 622 18.56 8.28 52.05
N GLY A 623 17.33 8.71 52.32
CA GLY A 623 16.42 9.20 51.28
C GLY A 623 16.96 10.46 50.59
N ILE A 624 17.26 11.50 51.38
CA ILE A 624 17.98 12.71 50.94
C ILE A 624 19.10 13.05 51.94
N TYR A 625 20.31 13.31 51.44
CA TYR A 625 21.49 13.61 52.27
C TYR A 625 22.15 14.92 51.79
N LEU A 626 22.26 15.91 52.69
CA LEU A 626 22.97 17.18 52.47
C LEU A 626 24.25 17.26 53.32
N SER A 627 25.42 17.31 52.68
CA SER A 627 26.74 17.37 53.33
C SER A 627 27.45 18.70 53.06
N GLN A 628 27.60 19.55 54.07
CA GLN A 628 28.22 20.88 53.96
C GLN A 628 27.58 21.75 52.86
N ALA A 629 26.28 21.55 52.61
CA ALA A 629 25.50 22.20 51.54
C ALA A 629 24.70 23.39 52.09
N ASN A 630 24.47 24.44 51.29
CA ASN A 630 23.88 25.70 51.75
C ASN A 630 22.88 26.25 50.71
N VAL A 631 21.82 26.96 51.14
CA VAL A 631 20.87 27.65 50.24
C VAL A 631 20.17 26.75 49.22
N ASN A 632 19.92 25.48 49.56
CA ASN A 632 19.10 24.59 48.74
C ASN A 632 17.63 24.60 49.21
N THR A 633 16.68 24.31 48.32
CA THR A 633 15.26 24.16 48.66
C THR A 633 14.80 22.72 48.43
N ILE A 634 14.18 22.11 49.42
CA ILE A 634 13.61 20.74 49.36
C ILE A 634 12.12 20.85 49.67
N LYS A 635 11.25 20.55 48.70
CA LYS A 635 9.79 20.59 48.94
C LYS A 635 8.97 19.61 48.12
N ASN A 636 7.72 19.44 48.54
CA ASN A 636 6.70 18.62 47.88
C ASN A 636 7.14 17.15 47.70
N SER A 637 8.08 16.65 48.52
CA SER A 637 8.71 15.33 48.33
C SER A 637 8.22 14.30 49.36
N THR A 638 8.07 13.06 48.92
CA THR A 638 7.59 11.91 49.71
C THR A 638 8.76 10.99 50.03
N ILE A 639 9.13 10.89 51.30
CA ILE A 639 10.40 10.32 51.75
C ILE A 639 10.07 9.26 52.81
N VAL A 640 10.06 7.98 52.41
CA VAL A 640 9.42 6.90 53.19
C VAL A 640 10.22 5.60 53.20
N ASN A 641 10.16 4.82 54.28
CA ASN A 641 10.82 3.49 54.38
C ASN A 641 12.34 3.49 54.07
N ASN A 642 13.05 4.59 54.34
CA ASN A 642 14.52 4.63 54.24
C ASN A 642 15.15 4.10 55.55
N LEU A 643 16.26 3.36 55.46
CA LEU A 643 16.76 2.48 56.53
C LEU A 643 17.44 3.24 57.68
N GLU A 644 18.33 4.18 57.37
CA GLU A 644 19.04 4.99 58.36
C GLU A 644 18.24 6.27 58.68
N TYR A 645 17.98 7.11 57.66
CA TYR A 645 17.22 8.35 57.81
C TYR A 645 16.43 8.70 56.54
N GLY A 646 15.23 9.26 56.72
CA GLY A 646 14.50 9.91 55.62
C GLY A 646 15.30 11.06 55.02
N ILE A 647 15.70 12.02 55.86
CA ILE A 647 16.59 13.12 55.47
C ILE A 647 17.71 13.37 56.50
N TYR A 648 18.93 13.64 56.02
CA TYR A 648 20.13 13.77 56.84
C TYR A 648 20.98 14.99 56.43
N LEU A 649 21.15 15.95 57.34
CA LEU A 649 21.83 17.24 57.10
C LEU A 649 23.10 17.35 57.96
N TYR A 650 24.24 17.00 57.36
CA TYR A 650 25.54 17.07 58.02
C TYR A 650 26.26 18.39 57.75
N GLN A 651 26.41 19.22 58.78
CA GLN A 651 27.08 20.53 58.75
C GLN A 651 26.55 21.46 57.64
N SER A 652 25.28 21.31 57.28
CA SER A 652 24.62 22.02 56.18
C SER A 652 23.87 23.25 56.69
N GLY A 653 23.78 24.29 55.86
CA GLY A 653 23.18 25.58 56.23
C GLY A 653 24.08 26.51 57.04
N ALA A 654 25.31 26.07 57.36
CA ALA A 654 26.27 26.78 58.21
C ALA A 654 26.76 28.14 57.67
N GLN A 655 26.57 28.43 56.37
CA GLN A 655 26.81 29.76 55.81
C GLN A 655 25.50 30.56 55.66
N VAL A 656 24.50 29.91 55.07
CA VAL A 656 23.12 30.39 54.88
C VAL A 656 22.23 29.14 54.84
N PRO A 657 21.08 29.11 55.56
CA PRO A 657 20.19 27.95 55.64
C PRO A 657 19.85 27.25 54.32
N ASN A 658 19.60 25.95 54.39
CA ASN A 658 18.73 25.27 53.43
C ASN A 658 17.28 25.40 53.91
N LEU A 659 16.32 25.34 52.99
CA LEU A 659 14.89 25.51 53.26
C LEU A 659 14.12 24.22 52.92
N ILE A 660 13.50 23.60 53.93
CA ILE A 660 12.84 22.30 53.85
C ILE A 660 11.38 22.46 54.30
N TYR A 661 10.41 22.37 53.40
CA TYR A 661 8.98 22.50 53.75
C TYR A 661 8.07 21.70 52.82
N ASN A 662 6.84 21.42 53.27
CA ASN A 662 5.82 20.68 52.54
C ASN A 662 6.30 19.30 52.04
N ASN A 663 7.07 18.58 52.86
CA ASN A 663 7.50 17.20 52.60
C ASN A 663 6.75 16.21 53.50
N TYR A 664 6.69 14.95 53.09
CA TYR A 664 6.09 13.85 53.82
C TYR A 664 7.17 12.87 54.25
N PHE A 665 7.42 12.76 55.55
CA PHE A 665 8.40 11.84 56.13
C PHE A 665 7.69 10.68 56.84
N ASP A 666 7.95 9.44 56.39
CA ASP A 666 7.51 8.21 57.08
C ASP A 666 8.59 7.11 57.09
N ASN A 667 9.49 7.19 58.06
CA ASN A 667 10.70 6.37 58.21
C ASN A 667 10.97 6.13 59.71
N THR A 668 11.76 5.11 60.05
CA THR A 668 12.16 4.82 61.45
C THR A 668 12.85 6.00 62.13
N ASN A 669 13.65 6.76 61.39
CA ASN A 669 14.15 8.08 61.80
C ASN A 669 13.82 9.06 60.67
N ASN A 670 12.89 10.00 60.88
CA ASN A 670 12.42 10.86 59.80
C ASN A 670 13.46 11.91 59.38
N ALA A 671 14.07 12.62 60.33
CA ALA A 671 15.01 13.71 60.05
C ALA A 671 16.16 13.79 61.06
N TRP A 672 17.35 14.17 60.59
CA TRP A 672 18.50 14.54 61.41
C TRP A 672 19.22 15.76 60.84
N ASP A 673 19.53 16.74 61.69
CA ASP A 673 20.14 18.01 61.32
C ASP A 673 21.02 18.58 62.42
N ASN A 674 22.35 18.47 62.26
CA ASN A 674 23.33 19.13 63.12
C ASN A 674 23.86 20.47 62.55
N GLY A 675 23.18 21.01 61.55
CA GLY A 675 23.45 22.28 60.91
C GLY A 675 22.57 23.41 61.43
N ASN A 676 22.27 24.36 60.53
CA ASN A 676 21.41 25.52 60.81
C ASN A 676 20.51 25.74 59.58
N ASN A 677 19.29 25.20 59.60
CA ASN A 677 18.39 25.14 58.44
C ASN A 677 16.95 25.55 58.80
N ASP A 678 16.24 26.08 57.81
CA ASP A 678 14.86 26.54 57.95
C ASP A 678 13.92 25.38 57.60
N TRP A 679 13.19 24.89 58.59
CA TRP A 679 12.29 23.73 58.45
C TRP A 679 10.82 24.09 58.18
N ASN A 680 10.51 25.38 58.01
CA ASN A 680 9.20 25.83 57.57
C ASN A 680 9.30 27.18 56.86
N ILE A 681 8.27 27.50 56.09
CA ILE A 681 7.96 28.87 55.64
C ILE A 681 6.91 29.50 56.57
N THR A 682 6.57 30.77 56.33
CA THR A 682 5.31 31.35 56.81
C THR A 682 4.12 30.63 56.17
N ASN A 683 3.02 30.41 56.91
CA ASN A 683 1.76 29.87 56.38
C ASN A 683 1.35 30.54 55.03
N GLN A 684 1.08 29.73 54.00
CA GLN A 684 0.51 30.15 52.72
C GLN A 684 -0.69 29.26 52.35
N THR A 685 -1.70 29.86 51.71
CA THR A 685 -2.92 29.19 51.23
C THR A 685 -2.67 28.40 49.94
N GLU A 686 -1.95 27.29 50.04
CA GLU A 686 -1.81 26.27 48.99
C GLU A 686 -2.08 24.88 49.59
N THR A 687 -2.60 23.94 48.77
CA THR A 687 -2.81 22.56 49.22
C THR A 687 -1.48 21.88 49.52
N ASN A 688 -1.35 21.35 50.74
CA ASN A 688 -0.14 20.68 51.20
C ASN A 688 -0.08 19.19 50.79
N ILE A 689 1.07 18.57 51.03
CA ILE A 689 1.39 17.20 50.59
C ILE A 689 0.50 16.12 51.24
N ILE A 690 -0.16 16.41 52.36
CA ILE A 690 -1.15 15.53 53.01
C ILE A 690 -2.60 15.92 52.72
N GLY A 691 -2.84 16.82 51.76
CA GLY A 691 -4.16 17.25 51.32
C GLY A 691 -4.83 18.33 52.18
N GLY A 692 -4.13 18.87 53.18
CA GLY A 692 -4.59 20.01 53.96
C GLY A 692 -4.53 21.34 53.19
N PRO A 693 -5.27 22.38 53.60
CA PRO A 693 -5.46 23.61 52.82
C PRO A 693 -4.35 24.67 52.95
N TYR A 694 -3.32 24.44 53.77
CA TYR A 694 -2.22 25.38 54.03
C TYR A 694 -0.86 24.69 54.00
N ILE A 695 0.16 25.35 53.43
CA ILE A 695 1.57 24.96 53.51
C ILE A 695 2.30 25.80 54.56
N GLY A 696 3.23 25.18 55.30
CA GLY A 696 4.02 25.80 56.36
C GLY A 696 5.32 25.03 56.57
N GLY A 697 5.28 24.01 57.41
CA GLY A 697 6.35 23.03 57.63
C GLY A 697 6.11 21.71 56.90
N ASN A 698 6.47 20.59 57.53
CA ASN A 698 6.49 19.24 56.97
C ASN A 698 5.63 18.27 57.81
N TYR A 699 5.27 17.13 57.22
CA TYR A 699 4.63 16.01 57.94
C TYR A 699 5.69 15.01 58.41
N PHE A 700 5.57 14.53 59.65
CA PHE A 700 6.47 13.57 60.29
C PHE A 700 5.65 12.46 60.98
N SER A 701 5.80 11.21 60.56
CA SER A 701 5.01 10.09 61.13
C SER A 701 5.32 9.74 62.59
N ASP A 702 6.51 10.11 63.08
CA ASP A 702 6.97 9.98 64.46
C ASP A 702 6.53 11.15 65.37
N PHE A 703 5.89 12.20 64.82
CA PHE A 703 5.44 13.38 65.56
C PHE A 703 3.94 13.66 65.38
N ASN A 704 3.12 12.78 65.94
CA ASN A 704 1.66 12.96 65.96
C ASN A 704 1.22 13.67 67.25
N THR A 705 0.97 14.99 67.16
CA THR A 705 0.32 15.78 68.22
C THR A 705 -0.93 16.48 67.65
N PRO A 706 -1.91 16.88 68.49
CA PRO A 706 -3.17 17.42 67.98
C PRO A 706 -3.03 18.74 67.20
N ASP A 707 -3.92 18.93 66.24
CA ASP A 707 -4.39 20.24 65.79
C ASP A 707 -5.68 20.54 66.58
N SER A 708 -5.56 21.27 67.70
CA SER A 708 -6.70 21.61 68.55
C SER A 708 -7.48 22.83 68.05
N ASN A 709 -6.97 23.53 67.04
CA ASN A 709 -7.45 24.84 66.61
C ASN A 709 -8.09 24.82 65.20
N GLY A 710 -7.75 23.82 64.38
CA GLY A 710 -8.29 23.55 63.05
C GLY A 710 -7.56 24.26 61.91
N ASP A 711 -6.34 24.77 62.11
CA ASP A 711 -5.58 25.50 61.07
C ASP A 711 -4.71 24.60 60.17
N GLY A 712 -4.71 23.28 60.38
CA GLY A 712 -3.98 22.32 59.56
C GLY A 712 -2.50 22.13 59.95
N PHE A 713 -2.06 22.74 61.05
CA PHE A 713 -0.77 22.52 61.68
C PHE A 713 -0.96 21.92 63.08
N VAL A 714 0.03 21.18 63.56
CA VAL A 714 0.00 20.65 64.94
C VAL A 714 0.39 21.76 65.94
N ASP A 715 -0.25 21.81 67.11
CA ASP A 715 -0.09 22.94 68.07
C ASP A 715 1.33 23.08 68.67
N TYR A 716 2.22 22.11 68.45
CA TYR A 716 3.55 22.04 69.05
C TYR A 716 4.67 22.04 68.00
N PRO A 717 5.68 22.94 68.09
CA PRO A 717 6.85 22.90 67.21
C PRO A 717 7.64 21.58 67.33
N HIS A 718 8.05 21.03 66.18
CA HIS A 718 8.80 19.79 66.11
C HIS A 718 10.31 20.06 66.11
N ASN A 719 11.02 19.64 67.16
CA ASN A 719 12.48 19.78 67.25
C ASN A 719 13.19 18.65 66.51
N ILE A 720 14.02 18.99 65.53
CA ILE A 720 14.73 18.05 64.67
C ILE A 720 15.92 17.44 65.41
N SER A 721 16.07 16.12 65.32
CA SER A 721 17.15 15.39 65.98
C SER A 721 18.54 15.82 65.50
N GLY A 722 19.52 15.86 66.40
CA GLY A 722 20.94 16.11 66.08
C GLY A 722 21.42 17.56 66.25
N GLY A 723 20.52 18.52 66.47
CA GLY A 723 20.88 19.94 66.61
C GLY A 723 19.86 20.75 67.42
N SER A 724 19.68 22.01 67.03
CA SER A 724 18.69 22.94 67.62
C SER A 724 17.76 23.54 66.55
N ASN A 725 17.51 22.78 65.49
CA ASN A 725 16.63 23.15 64.39
C ASN A 725 15.20 22.71 64.73
N THR A 726 14.20 23.51 64.33
CA THR A 726 12.80 23.31 64.71
C THR A 726 11.90 23.62 63.51
N ASP A 727 10.96 22.72 63.21
CA ASP A 727 9.81 23.02 62.35
C ASP A 727 8.72 23.68 63.22
N TYR A 728 8.41 24.95 62.95
CA TYR A 728 7.42 25.73 63.70
C TYR A 728 5.99 25.60 63.18
N LEU A 729 5.76 24.91 62.05
CA LEU A 729 4.44 24.66 61.48
C LEU A 729 4.33 23.22 60.93
N PRO A 730 4.54 22.15 61.73
CA PRO A 730 4.46 20.79 61.22
C PRO A 730 3.02 20.46 60.81
N LEU A 731 2.85 19.75 59.70
CA LEU A 731 1.55 19.56 59.06
C LEU A 731 0.70 18.53 59.81
N ALA A 732 -0.54 18.88 60.16
CA ALA A 732 -1.49 17.97 60.79
C ALA A 732 -2.27 17.14 59.75
N ILE A 733 -2.47 15.85 60.04
CA ILE A 733 -3.32 14.98 59.19
C ILE A 733 -4.74 15.56 59.18
N PRO A 734 -5.33 15.87 58.01
CA PRO A 734 -6.68 16.41 57.95
C PRO A 734 -7.68 15.46 58.62
N GLU A 735 -8.43 15.94 59.63
CA GLU A 735 -9.50 15.15 60.23
C GLU A 735 -10.52 14.75 59.16
N VAL A 736 -10.61 13.45 58.86
CA VAL A 736 -11.58 12.94 57.89
C VAL A 736 -12.97 13.17 58.49
N PRO A 737 -13.85 14.00 57.88
CA PRO A 737 -15.14 14.30 58.47
C PRO A 737 -15.96 13.01 58.60
N THR A 738 -16.30 12.68 59.85
CA THR A 738 -16.84 11.38 60.29
C THR A 738 -18.16 10.95 59.63
N ILE A 739 -18.77 11.86 58.85
CA ILE A 739 -19.91 11.65 57.97
C ILE A 739 -19.70 10.47 57.02
N PHE A 740 -18.50 10.27 56.44
CA PHE A 740 -18.30 9.25 55.41
C PHE A 740 -18.27 7.79 55.91
N LEU A 741 -17.92 7.54 57.19
CA LEU A 741 -18.00 6.18 57.75
C LEU A 741 -19.43 5.66 57.86
N SER A 742 -20.43 6.55 57.92
CA SER A 742 -21.85 6.16 58.03
C SER A 742 -22.40 5.48 56.77
N ILE A 743 -21.83 5.77 55.60
CA ILE A 743 -22.32 5.27 54.30
C ILE A 743 -21.71 3.90 53.96
N GLY A 744 -20.44 3.66 54.31
CA GLY A 744 -19.77 2.37 54.06
C GLY A 744 -20.45 1.17 54.75
N LEU A 745 -20.96 1.37 55.97
CA LEU A 745 -21.67 0.34 56.74
C LEU A 745 -23.09 0.04 56.22
N MET A 746 -23.72 0.97 55.48
CA MET A 746 -25.02 0.69 54.83
C MET A 746 -24.90 -0.27 53.63
N PHE A 747 -23.81 -0.21 52.86
CA PHE A 747 -23.65 -1.11 51.71
C PHE A 747 -23.25 -2.53 52.10
N LEU A 748 -22.50 -2.72 53.20
CA LEU A 748 -22.08 -4.05 53.65
C LEU A 748 -23.24 -4.88 54.27
N SER A 749 -24.29 -4.23 54.77
CA SER A 749 -25.45 -4.90 55.40
C SER A 749 -26.51 -5.39 54.42
N LEU A 750 -26.46 -4.99 53.14
CA LEU A 750 -27.37 -5.47 52.08
C LEU A 750 -26.82 -6.64 51.25
N ALA A 751 -25.53 -6.97 51.39
CA ALA A 751 -24.88 -8.05 50.62
C ALA A 751 -25.00 -9.44 51.26
N VAL A 752 -25.26 -9.54 52.57
CA VAL A 752 -25.29 -10.82 53.32
C VAL A 752 -26.71 -11.43 53.30
N GLY A 753 -27.22 -11.72 52.10
CA GLY A 753 -28.66 -11.86 51.83
C GLY A 753 -29.11 -13.09 51.02
N ARG A 754 -28.42 -14.24 51.14
CA ARG A 754 -28.54 -15.46 50.27
C ARG A 754 -27.86 -15.25 48.90
N ASN A 755 -27.28 -16.26 48.24
CA ASN A 755 -27.51 -17.71 48.34
C ASN A 755 -26.30 -18.54 48.76
N LYS A 756 -26.57 -19.71 49.35
CA LYS A 756 -25.66 -20.86 49.27
C LYS A 756 -25.87 -21.55 47.92
N ILE A 757 -24.79 -21.76 47.17
CA ILE A 757 -24.57 -22.99 46.40
C ILE A 757 -23.18 -23.48 46.83
N ASN A 758 -22.98 -24.80 46.89
CA ASN A 758 -21.88 -25.44 47.61
C ASN A 758 -21.37 -26.62 46.78
N ILE A 759 -20.03 -26.76 46.70
CA ILE A 759 -19.29 -27.70 45.83
C ILE A 759 -19.31 -27.27 44.37
#